data_AF-A0A1I0E4L6-F1
#
_entry.id   AF-A0A1I0E4L6-F1
#
_cell.length_a   1.000
_cell.length_b   1.000
_cell.length_c   1.000
_cell.angle_alpha   90.00
_cell.angle_beta   90.00
_cell.angle_gamma   90.00
#
_symmetry.space_group_name_H-M   'P 1'
#
loop_
_entity.id
_entity.type
_entity.pdbx_description
1 polymer ?
#
loop_
_entity_poly.entity_id
_entity_poly.type
_entity_poly.pdbx_seq_one_letter_code
_entity_poly.pdbx_strand_id
1 'polypeptide(L)'
;MRKRLTALMMTAALACGSLIACGSDSTTAYASETIYGEVTAVSDTGFTITVGTYENNELTLGEETADITVNDDTTYSMAMGGGEAPSGDGEAPTKPDDAATEESTDETTEETTEETTDEETTEDTEDSSDDTAMTEATVEAGSEAPADGEAPSGDKPDGEAPSGDKPEGEAPSGDGEAAEGEAPADSGASADGEAPSGDGEAPADMGDAQTELTLSDIEVGTQVAVTFDADGNVESVEILGGTQSAMGQPGGNMTSAADITYSALYEYNADETVEGESIASTGTDENAILVTDGEVTVKDSTITRTSDDSTGGDNSSFYGVGATLLTTGGTLTVDNVTIDSDAAGGAGVYAYGDGVAYVSNSTITTQQNTSGGIHVAGGGTLYANDNTVETNGESSAAIRSDRGGGTMVVDGGTYTSNGTGSPAVYCTADITISNATLTATGAEAVCIEGLNSLTLTDCDLTGNIPTSEQNDCDWNIILYQSMSGDSEVGNSTFSMTGGSITAKNGGMFYTTNTESTFVLENVDITYADENDFFLKVTGNANQRGWGTSGENGAQCSFTAINQEMEGDIIWDTISTLDMEMTDGSVLTGAFIDDESAAGNGGDGYANLTIDSSSKWIVTGDSVLTSLTNNGTIVDEDGNTVSIVGTDGTVYVEGTSSYTITVSEYAD
;
A
#
# COMPACT_ATOMS: atom_id res chain seq x y z
N MET A 1 9.74 -57.19 -27.66
CA MET A 1 10.43 -55.91 -27.44
C MET A 1 10.72 -55.27 -28.79
N ARG A 2 9.87 -54.34 -29.18
CA ARG A 2 9.86 -53.55 -30.42
C ARG A 2 8.99 -52.32 -30.13
N LYS A 3 9.30 -51.24 -30.87
CA LYS A 3 8.49 -50.05 -31.18
C LYS A 3 8.74 -48.83 -30.28
N ARG A 4 8.73 -47.60 -30.79
CA ARG A 4 8.81 -46.99 -32.14
C ARG A 4 8.85 -45.48 -31.83
N LEU A 5 9.92 -44.77 -32.17
CA LEU A 5 9.84 -43.32 -32.38
C LEU A 5 9.57 -43.11 -33.87
N THR A 6 8.49 -42.41 -34.19
CA THR A 6 8.17 -42.02 -35.56
C THR A 6 8.41 -40.52 -35.64
N ALA A 7 9.53 -40.14 -36.25
CA ALA A 7 9.76 -38.81 -36.77
C ALA A 7 9.13 -38.74 -38.18
N LEU A 8 8.46 -37.64 -38.49
CA LEU A 8 8.14 -37.28 -39.87
C LEU A 8 8.59 -35.84 -40.11
N MET A 9 9.55 -35.72 -41.03
CA MET A 9 10.10 -34.49 -41.59
C MET A 9 9.03 -33.69 -42.31
N MET A 10 9.16 -32.36 -42.31
CA MET A 10 8.88 -31.57 -43.50
C MET A 10 9.88 -30.42 -43.65
N THR A 11 10.62 -30.50 -44.75
CA THR A 11 11.58 -29.53 -45.29
C THR A 11 10.86 -28.36 -45.97
N ALA A 12 11.33 -27.13 -45.77
CA ALA A 12 11.20 -26.04 -46.74
C ALA A 12 12.47 -25.20 -46.77
N ALA A 13 12.82 -24.75 -47.97
CA ALA A 13 14.16 -24.35 -48.39
C ALA A 13 14.45 -22.86 -48.17
N LEU A 14 15.70 -22.57 -47.81
CA LEU A 14 16.32 -21.24 -47.91
C LEU A 14 16.27 -20.73 -49.37
N ALA A 15 15.78 -19.51 -49.55
CA ALA A 15 16.12 -18.65 -50.67
C ALA A 15 16.41 -17.23 -50.13
N CYS A 16 17.68 -16.83 -50.15
CA CYS A 16 18.08 -15.44 -49.96
C CYS A 16 17.61 -14.59 -51.15
N GLY A 17 16.95 -13.48 -50.86
CA GLY A 17 16.68 -12.41 -51.82
C GLY A 17 16.45 -11.09 -51.07
N SER A 18 17.49 -10.26 -50.99
CA SER A 18 17.39 -8.88 -50.54
C SER A 18 16.63 -8.04 -51.56
N LEU A 19 15.51 -7.41 -51.17
CA LEU A 19 14.91 -6.26 -51.87
C LEU A 19 14.11 -5.43 -50.88
N ILE A 20 14.54 -4.17 -50.71
CA ILE A 20 13.81 -3.10 -50.03
C ILE A 20 12.63 -2.72 -50.94
N ALA A 21 11.40 -2.84 -50.44
CA ALA A 21 10.21 -2.21 -50.99
C ALA A 21 9.21 -1.90 -49.86
N CYS A 22 8.78 -0.64 -49.84
CA CYS A 22 7.80 -0.07 -48.92
C CYS A 22 6.37 -0.37 -49.43
N GLY A 23 5.44 -0.72 -48.54
CA GLY A 23 3.98 -0.60 -48.76
C GLY A 23 3.17 -1.90 -48.69
N SER A 24 2.34 -2.00 -47.63
CA SER A 24 1.08 -2.76 -47.50
C SER A 24 1.06 -4.23 -47.96
N ASP A 25 1.25 -5.18 -47.03
CA ASP A 25 0.70 -6.56 -47.08
C ASP A 25 1.08 -7.35 -45.79
N SER A 26 0.78 -6.83 -44.59
CA SER A 26 1.05 -7.53 -43.32
C SER A 26 -0.09 -8.47 -42.89
N THR A 27 -1.35 -8.10 -43.09
CA THR A 27 -2.47 -8.75 -42.39
C THR A 27 -2.93 -10.09 -42.97
N THR A 28 -2.55 -10.44 -44.21
CA THR A 28 -2.97 -11.71 -44.84
C THR A 28 -2.20 -12.95 -44.34
N ALA A 29 -1.14 -12.76 -43.54
CA ALA A 29 -0.32 -13.85 -43.00
C ALA A 29 -1.01 -14.65 -41.88
N TYR A 30 -2.02 -14.06 -41.21
CA TYR A 30 -2.67 -14.60 -40.01
C TYR A 30 -4.16 -14.91 -40.22
N ALA A 31 -4.60 -15.08 -41.47
CA ALA A 31 -6.02 -15.30 -41.78
C ALA A 31 -6.60 -16.52 -41.05
N SER A 32 -7.76 -16.35 -40.40
CA SER A 32 -8.43 -17.35 -39.53
C SER A 32 -7.65 -17.76 -38.28
N GLU A 33 -6.70 -16.95 -37.82
CA GLU A 33 -5.91 -17.20 -36.61
C GLU A 33 -6.14 -16.11 -35.56
N THR A 34 -5.91 -16.46 -34.29
CA THR A 34 -5.72 -15.50 -33.20
C THR A 34 -4.24 -15.48 -32.84
N ILE A 35 -3.64 -14.30 -32.84
CA ILE A 35 -2.26 -14.11 -32.38
C ILE A 35 -2.25 -13.31 -31.10
N TYR A 36 -1.27 -13.58 -30.25
CA TYR A 36 -1.07 -12.92 -28.98
C TYR A 36 0.19 -12.08 -29.05
N GLY A 37 0.21 -10.93 -28.40
CA GLY A 37 1.41 -10.10 -28.38
C GLY A 37 1.26 -8.85 -27.54
N GLU A 38 2.40 -8.21 -27.32
CA GLU A 38 2.46 -6.92 -26.64
C GLU A 38 2.62 -5.81 -27.68
N VAL A 39 1.83 -4.75 -27.54
CA VAL A 39 1.86 -3.60 -28.44
C VAL A 39 3.16 -2.83 -28.27
N THR A 40 3.88 -2.60 -29.38
CA THR A 40 5.18 -1.91 -29.43
C THR A 40 5.12 -0.56 -30.14
N ALA A 41 4.06 -0.31 -30.93
CA ALA A 41 3.79 0.96 -31.57
C ALA A 41 2.30 1.10 -31.89
N VAL A 42 1.76 2.33 -31.85
CA VAL A 42 0.37 2.64 -32.20
C VAL A 42 0.35 3.70 -33.30
N SER A 43 -0.63 3.63 -34.20
CA SER A 43 -0.84 4.55 -35.32
C SER A 43 -2.33 4.87 -35.50
N ASP A 44 -2.65 5.89 -36.28
CA ASP A 44 -4.04 6.31 -36.56
C ASP A 44 -4.93 5.19 -37.18
N THR A 45 -4.32 4.13 -37.71
CA THR A 45 -5.03 3.05 -38.44
C THR A 45 -4.78 1.65 -37.88
N GLY A 46 -4.11 1.53 -36.73
CA GLY A 46 -3.77 0.24 -36.11
C GLY A 46 -2.50 0.30 -35.26
N PHE A 47 -1.87 -0.84 -34.99
CA PHE A 47 -0.75 -0.95 -34.05
C PHE A 47 0.22 -2.08 -34.47
N THR A 48 1.43 -2.11 -33.92
CA THR A 48 2.41 -3.17 -34.11
C THR A 48 2.56 -3.97 -32.82
N ILE A 49 2.59 -5.30 -32.90
CA ILE A 49 2.84 -6.17 -31.73
C ILE A 49 4.15 -6.95 -31.88
N THR A 50 4.78 -7.26 -30.76
CA THR A 50 5.72 -8.40 -30.68
C THR A 50 4.91 -9.65 -30.41
N VAL A 51 4.94 -10.61 -31.34
CA VAL A 51 4.13 -11.83 -31.27
C VAL A 51 4.72 -12.77 -30.22
N GLY A 52 3.84 -13.29 -29.35
CA GLY A 52 4.17 -14.21 -28.28
C GLY A 52 3.26 -15.43 -28.24
N THR A 53 3.55 -16.33 -27.32
CA THR A 53 2.70 -17.47 -26.96
C THR A 53 1.98 -17.16 -25.66
N TYR A 54 0.66 -17.34 -25.63
CA TYR A 54 -0.16 -17.13 -24.44
C TYR A 54 -0.60 -18.49 -23.87
N GLU A 55 -0.09 -18.85 -22.70
CA GLU A 55 -0.43 -20.08 -21.98
C GLU A 55 -0.54 -19.76 -20.47
N ASN A 56 -1.46 -20.39 -19.74
CA ASN A 56 -1.67 -20.18 -18.29
C ASN A 56 -1.84 -18.71 -17.87
N ASN A 57 -2.56 -17.92 -18.67
CA ASN A 57 -2.75 -16.47 -18.46
C ASN A 57 -1.45 -15.63 -18.47
N GLU A 58 -0.36 -16.15 -19.03
CA GLU A 58 0.91 -15.46 -19.16
C GLU A 58 1.32 -15.36 -20.64
N LEU A 59 1.73 -14.17 -21.07
CA LEU A 59 2.24 -13.92 -22.40
C LEU A 59 3.77 -14.03 -22.41
N THR A 60 4.31 -14.99 -23.14
CA THR A 60 5.76 -15.08 -23.41
C THR A 60 6.07 -14.53 -24.80
N LEU A 61 6.83 -13.43 -24.87
CA LEU A 61 7.16 -12.76 -26.13
C LEU A 61 8.23 -13.51 -26.95
N GLY A 62 8.05 -13.55 -28.27
CA GLY A 62 9.01 -14.06 -29.24
C GLY A 62 9.90 -12.97 -29.85
N GLU A 63 10.52 -13.27 -31.00
CA GLU A 63 11.33 -12.31 -31.78
C GLU A 63 10.60 -11.77 -33.03
N GLU A 64 9.38 -12.24 -33.29
CA GLU A 64 8.57 -11.86 -34.47
C GLU A 64 7.70 -10.63 -34.15
N THR A 65 7.58 -9.71 -35.11
CA THR A 65 6.70 -8.54 -35.00
C THR A 65 5.61 -8.58 -36.08
N ALA A 66 4.39 -8.19 -35.74
CA ALA A 66 3.27 -8.11 -36.68
C ALA A 66 2.66 -6.71 -36.70
N ASP A 67 2.49 -6.13 -37.89
CA ASP A 67 1.76 -4.88 -38.09
C ASP A 67 0.28 -5.16 -38.29
N ILE A 68 -0.54 -4.64 -37.38
CA ILE A 68 -1.98 -4.82 -37.29
C ILE A 68 -2.66 -3.56 -37.84
N THR A 69 -3.50 -3.72 -38.87
CA THR A 69 -4.35 -2.65 -39.40
C THR A 69 -5.79 -2.97 -39.07
N VAL A 70 -6.45 -2.10 -38.30
CA VAL A 70 -7.84 -2.27 -37.88
C VAL A 70 -8.77 -1.52 -38.83
N ASN A 71 -10.06 -1.83 -38.80
CA ASN A 71 -11.08 -1.18 -39.61
C ASN A 71 -12.30 -0.79 -38.77
N ASP A 72 -13.26 -0.09 -39.38
CA ASP A 72 -14.48 0.39 -38.70
C ASP A 72 -15.35 -0.74 -38.13
N ASP A 73 -15.17 -1.99 -38.60
CA ASP A 73 -15.91 -3.17 -38.14
C ASP A 73 -15.13 -3.96 -37.06
N THR A 74 -13.91 -3.55 -36.69
CA THR A 74 -13.11 -4.20 -35.64
C THR A 74 -13.75 -4.00 -34.27
N THR A 75 -13.97 -5.09 -33.55
CA THR A 75 -14.54 -5.07 -32.19
C THR A 75 -13.45 -5.08 -31.11
N TYR A 76 -13.63 -4.32 -30.04
CA TYR A 76 -12.69 -4.25 -28.92
C TYR A 76 -13.34 -4.77 -27.64
N SER A 77 -12.59 -5.52 -26.85
CA SER A 77 -13.06 -6.09 -25.58
C SER A 77 -11.92 -6.22 -24.57
N MET A 78 -12.24 -6.32 -23.28
CA MET A 78 -11.28 -6.70 -22.25
C MET A 78 -11.50 -8.15 -21.83
N ALA A 79 -10.42 -8.88 -21.62
CA ALA A 79 -10.46 -10.21 -21.05
C ALA A 79 -10.90 -10.13 -19.59
N MET A 80 -12.16 -10.48 -19.31
CA MET A 80 -12.68 -10.60 -17.95
C MET A 80 -12.14 -11.90 -17.35
N GLY A 81 -11.30 -11.82 -16.32
CA GLY A 81 -10.80 -13.00 -15.60
C GLY A 81 -11.96 -13.84 -15.06
N GLY A 82 -12.16 -15.04 -15.63
CA GLY A 82 -13.18 -15.98 -15.17
C GLY A 82 -13.16 -17.29 -15.97
N GLY A 83 -13.08 -18.42 -15.26
CA GLY A 83 -12.84 -19.76 -15.80
C GLY A 83 -13.87 -20.29 -16.81
N GLU A 84 -13.47 -21.39 -17.47
CA GLU A 84 -14.27 -22.13 -18.44
C GLU A 84 -15.71 -22.38 -17.96
N ALA A 85 -16.69 -21.90 -18.72
CA ALA A 85 -18.05 -22.41 -18.68
C ALA A 85 -18.33 -23.26 -19.93
N PRO A 86 -18.85 -24.50 -19.79
CA PRO A 86 -19.10 -25.40 -20.90
C PRO A 86 -20.30 -24.93 -21.74
N SER A 87 -20.19 -25.11 -23.05
CA SER A 87 -21.25 -24.88 -24.03
C SER A 87 -22.58 -25.55 -23.65
N GLY A 88 -23.67 -24.78 -23.60
CA GLY A 88 -25.03 -25.31 -23.44
C GLY A 88 -26.11 -24.31 -23.84
N ASP A 89 -26.77 -24.58 -24.97
CA ASP A 89 -28.00 -23.90 -25.41
C ASP A 89 -29.09 -23.94 -24.32
N GLY A 90 -29.76 -22.82 -24.04
CA GLY A 90 -30.99 -22.87 -23.24
C GLY A 90 -31.56 -21.51 -22.82
N GLU A 91 -32.80 -21.26 -23.22
CA GLU A 91 -33.61 -20.06 -22.94
C GLU A 91 -33.70 -19.65 -21.46
N ALA A 92 -33.83 -18.34 -21.25
CA ALA A 92 -34.07 -17.69 -19.96
C ALA A 92 -35.34 -18.18 -19.25
N PRO A 93 -35.31 -18.34 -17.91
CA PRO A 93 -36.52 -18.35 -17.10
C PRO A 93 -36.59 -17.19 -16.09
N THR A 94 -37.79 -16.64 -16.00
CA THR A 94 -38.23 -15.62 -15.05
C THR A 94 -38.33 -16.12 -13.60
N LYS A 95 -38.03 -15.20 -12.67
CA LYS A 95 -38.25 -15.21 -11.21
C LYS A 95 -39.58 -15.86 -10.75
N PRO A 96 -39.60 -16.48 -9.55
CA PRO A 96 -40.79 -16.44 -8.70
C PRO A 96 -40.53 -15.90 -7.27
N ASP A 97 -41.55 -15.21 -6.77
CA ASP A 97 -41.72 -14.71 -5.41
C ASP A 97 -42.14 -15.79 -4.39
N ASP A 98 -42.06 -15.38 -3.13
CA ASP A 98 -42.33 -16.06 -1.86
C ASP A 98 -43.66 -16.81 -1.65
N ALA A 99 -43.56 -17.69 -0.65
CA ALA A 99 -44.54 -18.05 0.38
C ALA A 99 -45.54 -19.20 0.15
N ALA A 100 -45.21 -20.29 0.86
CA ALA A 100 -46.01 -20.93 1.91
C ALA A 100 -46.97 -22.10 1.58
N THR A 101 -47.01 -22.98 2.59
CA THR A 101 -48.02 -23.94 3.02
C THR A 101 -48.07 -25.37 2.45
N GLU A 102 -47.67 -26.30 3.35
CA GLU A 102 -48.48 -27.40 3.91
C GLU A 102 -48.44 -28.82 3.31
N GLU A 103 -48.38 -29.74 4.28
CA GLU A 103 -48.73 -31.18 4.31
C GLU A 103 -47.86 -32.25 3.62
N SER A 104 -47.10 -32.95 4.48
CA SER A 104 -47.27 -34.37 4.88
C SER A 104 -47.49 -35.44 3.81
N THR A 105 -46.62 -36.47 3.81
CA THR A 105 -47.03 -37.88 4.00
C THR A 105 -45.81 -38.81 4.14
N ASP A 106 -45.64 -39.31 5.36
CA ASP A 106 -45.55 -40.72 5.77
C ASP A 106 -44.93 -41.77 4.81
N GLU A 107 -43.92 -42.50 5.30
CA GLU A 107 -44.00 -43.95 5.64
C GLU A 107 -42.60 -44.62 5.69
N THR A 108 -42.25 -45.07 6.91
CA THR A 108 -41.68 -46.40 7.28
C THR A 108 -40.35 -46.89 6.67
N THR A 109 -39.43 -47.61 7.33
CA THR A 109 -39.50 -48.47 8.54
C THR A 109 -38.08 -48.83 9.03
N GLU A 110 -37.98 -49.00 10.35
CA GLU A 110 -37.27 -50.04 11.14
C GLU A 110 -35.74 -50.06 11.35
N GLU A 111 -35.38 -49.68 12.60
CA GLU A 111 -34.90 -50.54 13.71
C GLU A 111 -33.62 -51.37 13.51
N THR A 112 -32.61 -51.08 14.33
CA THR A 112 -32.16 -52.06 15.33
C THR A 112 -31.56 -51.37 16.55
N THR A 113 -32.20 -51.59 17.67
CA THR A 113 -31.75 -51.41 19.06
C THR A 113 -30.79 -52.53 19.46
N GLU A 114 -29.85 -52.28 20.39
CA GLU A 114 -29.79 -52.94 21.70
C GLU A 114 -28.82 -52.18 22.61
N GLU A 115 -29.35 -51.76 23.76
CA GLU A 115 -28.61 -51.34 24.95
C GLU A 115 -28.07 -52.56 25.72
N THR A 116 -27.13 -52.34 26.63
CA THR A 116 -27.30 -52.84 28.01
C THR A 116 -26.49 -52.00 29.00
N THR A 117 -27.16 -51.72 30.11
CA THR A 117 -26.81 -50.87 31.24
C THR A 117 -26.26 -51.68 32.42
N ASP A 118 -25.49 -50.97 33.24
CA ASP A 118 -25.45 -50.95 34.72
C ASP A 118 -24.76 -52.00 35.61
N GLU A 119 -23.87 -51.40 36.43
CA GLU A 119 -23.67 -51.51 37.89
C GLU A 119 -23.31 -52.84 38.57
N GLU A 120 -22.22 -52.85 39.37
CA GLU A 120 -22.31 -52.68 40.84
C GLU A 120 -20.92 -52.69 41.52
N THR A 121 -20.95 -52.15 42.73
CA THR A 121 -19.91 -51.73 43.68
C THR A 121 -19.17 -52.84 44.45
N THR A 122 -17.97 -52.53 45.01
CA THR A 122 -17.63 -52.45 46.46
C THR A 122 -16.14 -52.74 46.80
N GLU A 123 -15.59 -51.83 47.62
CA GLU A 123 -14.64 -51.97 48.77
C GLU A 123 -13.43 -52.94 48.71
N ASP A 124 -12.21 -52.45 49.00
CA ASP A 124 -11.69 -52.43 50.40
C ASP A 124 -10.25 -51.84 50.54
N THR A 125 -10.16 -50.84 51.42
CA THR A 125 -9.20 -50.59 52.53
C THR A 125 -7.65 -50.77 52.45
N GLU A 126 -6.99 -49.65 52.81
CA GLU A 126 -6.05 -49.43 53.93
C GLU A 126 -4.50 -49.40 53.79
N ASP A 127 -3.97 -48.32 54.38
CA ASP A 127 -2.68 -48.11 55.07
C ASP A 127 -1.43 -47.86 54.19
N SER A 128 -0.52 -46.90 54.46
CA SER A 128 -0.14 -46.28 55.74
C SER A 128 0.57 -44.92 55.60
N SER A 129 0.48 -44.14 56.68
CA SER A 129 1.31 -43.02 57.16
C SER A 129 2.82 -43.07 56.85
N ASP A 130 3.47 -41.92 56.65
CA ASP A 130 4.30 -41.32 57.72
C ASP A 130 4.66 -39.85 57.44
N ASP A 131 4.60 -39.08 58.51
CA ASP A 131 4.94 -37.67 58.64
C ASP A 131 6.13 -37.64 59.61
N THR A 132 7.26 -37.00 59.27
CA THR A 132 8.08 -36.30 60.28
C THR A 132 9.27 -35.54 59.67
N ALA A 133 9.32 -34.28 60.08
CA ALA A 133 10.45 -33.37 60.07
C ALA A 133 11.73 -33.93 60.73
N MET A 134 12.89 -33.35 60.40
CA MET A 134 13.78 -32.65 61.34
C MET A 134 15.13 -32.24 60.72
N THR A 135 15.31 -30.91 60.60
CA THR A 135 16.42 -30.08 61.13
C THR A 135 17.90 -30.32 60.78
N GLU A 136 18.48 -29.19 60.32
CA GLU A 136 19.72 -28.51 60.78
C GLU A 136 21.10 -29.12 60.45
N ALA A 137 21.94 -28.37 59.72
CA ALA A 137 22.92 -27.46 60.36
C ALA A 137 23.94 -26.86 59.35
N THR A 138 23.83 -25.54 59.16
CA THR A 138 24.88 -24.49 59.26
C THR A 138 26.24 -24.59 58.53
N VAL A 139 26.58 -23.54 57.75
CA VAL A 139 27.59 -22.50 58.10
C VAL A 139 27.50 -21.24 57.20
N GLU A 140 26.88 -20.18 57.74
CA GLU A 140 27.38 -18.81 58.05
C GLU A 140 28.17 -17.90 57.07
N ALA A 141 27.60 -16.67 57.00
CA ALA A 141 28.18 -15.31 57.07
C ALA A 141 28.65 -14.59 55.78
N GLY A 142 28.26 -13.33 55.48
CA GLY A 142 27.50 -12.29 56.22
C GLY A 142 27.02 -11.17 55.26
N SER A 143 25.85 -10.55 55.48
CA SER A 143 25.59 -9.32 56.28
C SER A 143 26.16 -8.04 55.61
N GLU A 144 25.44 -6.92 55.37
CA GLU A 144 24.29 -6.30 56.04
C GLU A 144 23.50 -5.39 55.06
N ALA A 145 22.19 -5.28 55.29
CA ALA A 145 21.38 -4.12 54.93
C ALA A 145 21.32 -3.12 56.11
N PRO A 146 20.83 -1.90 55.89
CA PRO A 146 19.98 -1.26 56.89
C PRO A 146 18.59 -0.91 56.32
N ALA A 147 17.60 -1.05 57.19
CA ALA A 147 16.19 -0.80 56.98
C ALA A 147 15.77 0.65 57.32
N ASP A 148 14.50 0.92 57.01
CA ASP A 148 13.59 1.93 57.54
C ASP A 148 13.65 3.36 56.96
N GLY A 149 12.65 3.64 56.12
CA GLY A 149 12.19 4.99 55.75
C GLY A 149 10.71 4.94 55.36
N GLU A 150 9.87 5.53 56.21
CA GLU A 150 8.41 5.58 56.12
C GLU A 150 7.87 6.18 54.81
N ALA A 151 6.71 5.66 54.38
CA ALA A 151 5.92 6.21 53.28
C ALA A 151 5.28 7.57 53.65
N PRO A 152 5.36 8.60 52.80
CA PRO A 152 4.51 9.77 52.94
C PRO A 152 3.17 9.55 52.22
N SER A 153 2.09 9.52 53.00
CA SER A 153 0.75 9.82 52.53
C SER A 153 0.68 11.29 52.09
N GLY A 154 0.36 11.54 50.82
CA GLY A 154 0.13 12.87 50.27
C GLY A 154 -1.16 12.89 49.47
N ASP A 155 -2.15 13.61 49.99
CA ASP A 155 -3.44 13.85 49.38
C ASP A 155 -3.33 14.56 48.01
N LYS A 156 -4.31 14.22 47.16
CA LYS A 156 -4.62 14.83 45.85
C LYS A 156 -4.66 16.37 45.92
N PRO A 157 -4.01 17.10 45.00
CA PRO A 157 -4.26 18.52 44.83
C PRO A 157 -5.57 18.72 44.06
N ASP A 158 -6.59 19.28 44.72
CA ASP A 158 -7.72 19.93 44.06
C ASP A 158 -7.25 21.24 43.45
N GLY A 159 -7.12 21.30 42.13
CA GLY A 159 -6.84 22.51 41.36
C GLY A 159 -8.10 23.01 40.67
N GLU A 160 -8.73 24.05 41.23
CA GLU A 160 -9.79 24.81 40.58
C GLU A 160 -9.29 25.48 39.30
N ALA A 161 -10.16 25.50 38.28
CA ALA A 161 -9.93 26.15 37.00
C ALA A 161 -9.69 27.66 37.15
N PRO A 162 -8.74 28.27 36.43
CA PRO A 162 -8.61 29.72 36.39
C PRO A 162 -9.73 30.33 35.56
N SER A 163 -10.62 31.09 36.22
CA SER A 163 -11.53 32.03 35.58
C SER A 163 -10.74 33.27 35.13
N GLY A 164 -10.55 33.39 33.81
CA GLY A 164 -9.93 34.55 33.18
C GLY A 164 -10.94 35.26 32.29
N ASP A 165 -11.45 36.40 32.78
CA ASP A 165 -12.33 37.29 32.04
C ASP A 165 -11.65 37.86 30.78
N LYS A 166 -12.45 37.89 29.71
CA LYS A 166 -12.17 38.49 28.39
C LYS A 166 -11.89 40.00 28.51
N PRO A 167 -10.82 40.54 27.91
CA PRO A 167 -10.67 41.99 27.78
C PRO A 167 -11.56 42.51 26.64
N GLU A 168 -12.55 43.34 26.99
CA GLU A 168 -13.26 44.23 26.07
C GLU A 168 -12.36 45.42 25.73
N GLY A 169 -11.91 45.51 24.48
CA GLY A 169 -11.20 46.67 23.95
C GLY A 169 -12.15 47.55 23.12
N GLU A 170 -12.59 48.66 23.69
CA GLU A 170 -13.31 49.72 22.99
C GLU A 170 -12.40 50.49 22.03
N ALA A 171 -12.96 50.86 20.88
CA ALA A 171 -12.32 51.67 19.85
C ALA A 171 -12.12 53.13 20.29
N PRO A 172 -11.00 53.79 19.92
CA PRO A 172 -10.88 55.22 20.06
C PRO A 172 -11.60 55.95 18.92
N SER A 173 -12.49 56.84 19.33
CA SER A 173 -13.12 57.90 18.54
C SER A 173 -12.21 59.16 18.51
N GLY A 174 -12.28 59.94 17.42
CA GLY A 174 -11.74 61.30 17.41
C GLY A 174 -11.30 61.87 16.05
N ASP A 175 -12.29 62.34 15.29
CA ASP A 175 -12.38 63.60 14.52
C ASP A 175 -11.23 64.11 13.61
N GLY A 176 -11.61 64.45 12.37
CA GLY A 176 -10.77 65.23 11.46
C GLY A 176 -11.36 65.61 10.08
N GLU A 177 -12.50 66.32 10.08
CA GLU A 177 -13.01 67.28 9.07
C GLU A 177 -13.40 66.89 7.63
N ALA A 178 -14.53 67.51 7.23
CA ALA A 178 -15.29 67.36 6.01
C ALA A 178 -14.89 68.37 4.91
N ALA A 179 -15.17 68.02 3.65
CA ALA A 179 -15.47 68.99 2.60
C ALA A 179 -16.48 68.40 1.59
N GLU A 180 -17.44 69.23 1.21
CA GLU A 180 -18.67 68.94 0.49
C GLU A 180 -18.51 68.76 -1.03
N GLY A 181 -19.51 68.16 -1.68
CA GLY A 181 -19.68 68.24 -3.14
C GLY A 181 -20.87 67.42 -3.66
N GLU A 182 -21.73 68.06 -4.44
CA GLU A 182 -23.11 67.70 -4.76
C GLU A 182 -23.32 66.57 -5.81
N ALA A 183 -24.55 66.03 -5.83
CA ALA A 183 -25.12 65.22 -6.91
C ALA A 183 -25.37 66.06 -8.19
N PRO A 184 -25.53 65.42 -9.38
CA PRO A 184 -26.89 65.33 -9.93
C PRO A 184 -27.24 64.08 -10.78
N ALA A 185 -28.52 63.70 -10.67
CA ALA A 185 -29.53 63.28 -11.67
C ALA A 185 -29.21 62.41 -12.92
N ASP A 186 -29.82 61.23 -12.92
CA ASP A 186 -30.81 60.66 -13.87
C ASP A 186 -30.80 61.05 -15.37
N SER A 187 -30.67 60.06 -16.26
CA SER A 187 -31.58 59.84 -17.40
C SER A 187 -31.36 58.47 -18.05
N GLY A 188 -32.44 57.69 -18.18
CA GLY A 188 -32.43 56.35 -18.76
C GLY A 188 -32.52 56.27 -20.28
N ALA A 189 -32.26 55.06 -20.80
CA ALA A 189 -32.81 54.53 -22.05
C ALA A 189 -32.82 52.99 -21.99
N SER A 190 -33.97 52.41 -22.30
CA SER A 190 -34.28 50.97 -22.34
C SER A 190 -34.10 50.41 -23.75
N ALA A 191 -33.75 49.12 -23.89
CA ALA A 191 -34.14 48.25 -25.02
C ALA A 191 -33.90 46.76 -24.70
N ASP A 192 -35.01 46.08 -24.36
CA ASP A 192 -35.50 44.73 -24.70
C ASP A 192 -34.57 43.59 -25.16
N GLY A 193 -34.85 42.37 -24.66
CA GLY A 193 -34.44 41.12 -25.31
C GLY A 193 -34.65 39.81 -24.51
N GLU A 194 -35.92 39.46 -24.27
CA GLU A 194 -36.55 38.13 -24.09
C GLU A 194 -35.82 36.92 -23.42
N ALA A 195 -36.53 36.34 -22.44
CA ALA A 195 -36.44 34.94 -22.03
C ALA A 195 -37.63 34.14 -22.61
N PRO A 196 -37.52 32.80 -22.69
CA PRO A 196 -38.68 31.96 -22.42
C PRO A 196 -38.42 30.83 -21.41
N SER A 197 -39.38 30.69 -20.50
CA SER A 197 -39.80 29.49 -19.73
C SER A 197 -40.12 28.30 -20.66
N GLY A 198 -40.15 27.02 -20.27
CA GLY A 198 -40.13 26.33 -18.98
C GLY A 198 -40.51 24.85 -19.20
N ASP A 199 -40.66 24.13 -18.08
CA ASP A 199 -41.27 22.81 -17.85
C ASP A 199 -40.45 21.52 -18.12
N GLY A 200 -40.32 20.70 -17.07
CA GLY A 200 -40.54 19.26 -17.20
C GLY A 200 -39.46 18.30 -16.66
N GLU A 201 -39.81 17.64 -15.55
CA GLU A 201 -39.56 16.22 -15.24
C GLU A 201 -38.26 15.78 -14.51
N ALA A 202 -38.49 14.87 -13.56
CA ALA A 202 -37.54 14.26 -12.65
C ALA A 202 -36.68 13.18 -13.34
N PRO A 203 -35.47 12.86 -12.85
CA PRO A 203 -34.65 11.83 -13.45
C PRO A 203 -35.20 10.44 -13.11
N ALA A 204 -35.44 9.65 -14.15
CA ALA A 204 -35.56 8.20 -14.07
C ALA A 204 -34.50 7.57 -14.98
N ASP A 205 -34.01 6.42 -14.52
CA ASP A 205 -33.28 5.39 -15.28
C ASP A 205 -31.75 5.55 -15.41
N MET A 206 -31.02 4.95 -14.47
CA MET A 206 -29.60 4.60 -14.58
C MET A 206 -29.53 3.21 -15.23
N GLY A 207 -29.40 3.16 -16.55
CA GLY A 207 -29.02 1.96 -17.29
C GLY A 207 -27.52 1.96 -17.53
N ASP A 208 -26.88 0.80 -17.35
CA ASP A 208 -25.45 0.54 -17.57
C ASP A 208 -24.90 1.22 -18.83
N ALA A 209 -24.02 2.19 -18.63
CA ALA A 209 -23.14 2.67 -19.69
C ALA A 209 -21.87 1.79 -19.67
N GLN A 210 -21.86 0.71 -20.44
CA GLN A 210 -20.59 0.12 -20.85
C GLN A 210 -19.91 1.09 -21.83
N THR A 211 -18.72 1.56 -21.49
CA THR A 211 -17.84 2.31 -22.37
C THR A 211 -17.46 1.40 -23.55
N GLU A 212 -17.80 1.78 -24.78
CA GLU A 212 -17.32 1.04 -25.96
C GLU A 212 -15.82 1.30 -26.13
N LEU A 213 -15.01 0.24 -26.03
CA LEU A 213 -13.57 0.29 -26.30
C LEU A 213 -13.33 0.50 -27.79
N THR A 214 -12.24 1.20 -28.12
CA THR A 214 -11.83 1.49 -29.49
C THR A 214 -10.30 1.41 -29.63
N LEU A 215 -9.79 1.63 -30.84
CA LEU A 215 -8.35 1.69 -31.10
C LEU A 215 -7.62 2.70 -30.19
N SER A 216 -8.28 3.79 -29.76
CA SER A 216 -7.65 4.78 -28.90
C SER A 216 -7.32 4.27 -27.49
N ASP A 217 -7.88 3.13 -27.10
CA ASP A 217 -7.66 2.52 -25.79
C ASP A 217 -6.52 1.47 -25.82
N ILE A 218 -5.85 1.32 -26.96
CA ILE A 218 -4.68 0.45 -27.13
C ILE A 218 -3.42 1.32 -27.05
N GLU A 219 -2.53 1.01 -26.11
CA GLU A 219 -1.28 1.73 -25.86
C GLU A 219 -0.06 0.82 -26.01
N VAL A 220 1.14 1.40 -26.07
CA VAL A 220 2.39 0.62 -26.04
C VAL A 220 2.50 -0.08 -24.69
N GLY A 221 2.78 -1.37 -24.69
CA GLY A 221 2.78 -2.23 -23.50
C GLY A 221 1.44 -2.95 -23.27
N THR A 222 0.36 -2.60 -23.98
CA THR A 222 -0.90 -3.35 -23.89
C THR A 222 -0.70 -4.77 -24.45
N GLN A 223 -1.04 -5.78 -23.65
CA GLN A 223 -1.09 -7.16 -24.11
C GLN A 223 -2.43 -7.40 -24.80
N VAL A 224 -2.41 -7.97 -26.00
CA VAL A 224 -3.61 -8.15 -26.82
C VAL A 224 -3.67 -9.55 -27.43
N ALA A 225 -4.89 -10.05 -27.60
CA ALA A 225 -5.24 -11.12 -28.52
C ALA A 225 -5.94 -10.52 -29.73
N VAL A 226 -5.37 -10.71 -30.92
CA VAL A 226 -5.89 -10.17 -32.19
C VAL A 226 -6.42 -11.34 -33.01
N THR A 227 -7.72 -11.35 -33.29
CA THR A 227 -8.37 -12.38 -34.10
C THR A 227 -8.63 -11.87 -35.51
N PHE A 228 -8.21 -12.65 -36.50
CA PHE A 228 -8.37 -12.33 -37.91
C PHE A 228 -9.45 -13.19 -38.57
N ASP A 229 -10.24 -12.56 -39.45
CA ASP A 229 -11.22 -13.25 -40.28
C ASP A 229 -10.57 -14.11 -41.39
N ALA A 230 -11.41 -14.78 -42.18
CA ALA A 230 -10.97 -15.64 -43.28
C ALA A 230 -10.28 -14.90 -44.44
N ASP A 231 -10.45 -13.58 -44.52
CA ASP A 231 -9.85 -12.72 -45.54
C ASP A 231 -8.58 -12.00 -45.02
N GLY A 232 -8.22 -12.19 -43.74
CA GLY A 232 -7.07 -11.59 -43.08
C GLY A 232 -7.31 -10.16 -42.58
N ASN A 233 -8.56 -9.77 -42.33
CA ASN A 233 -8.88 -8.52 -41.63
C ASN A 233 -9.04 -8.76 -40.14
N VAL A 234 -8.79 -7.74 -39.32
CA VAL A 234 -8.96 -7.83 -37.86
C VAL A 234 -10.45 -7.81 -37.51
N GLU A 235 -10.94 -8.92 -36.97
CA GLU A 235 -12.32 -9.09 -36.50
C GLU A 235 -12.49 -8.57 -35.06
N SER A 236 -11.54 -8.92 -34.18
CA SER A 236 -11.54 -8.45 -32.81
C SER A 236 -10.14 -8.24 -32.23
N VAL A 237 -10.05 -7.30 -31.29
CA VAL A 237 -8.90 -7.07 -30.42
C VAL A 237 -9.38 -7.21 -28.98
N GLU A 238 -8.84 -8.19 -28.26
CA GLU A 238 -9.11 -8.40 -26.84
C GLU A 238 -7.88 -7.97 -26.03
N ILE A 239 -8.04 -7.08 -25.05
CA ILE A 239 -6.98 -6.65 -24.14
C ILE A 239 -6.84 -7.71 -23.03
N LEU A 240 -5.64 -8.28 -22.89
CA LEU A 240 -5.32 -9.34 -21.94
C LEU A 240 -4.76 -8.72 -20.65
N GLY A 241 -5.36 -9.03 -19.50
CA GLY A 241 -4.79 -8.71 -18.18
C GLY A 241 -5.10 -7.31 -17.60
N GLY A 242 -6.30 -6.77 -17.81
CA GLY A 242 -6.70 -5.50 -17.22
C GLY A 242 -6.96 -5.57 -15.71
N THR A 243 -5.95 -5.32 -14.88
CA THR A 243 -6.20 -4.69 -13.57
C THR A 243 -6.65 -3.26 -13.84
N GLN A 244 -7.80 -2.88 -13.27
CA GLN A 244 -8.29 -1.52 -13.24
C GLN A 244 -7.25 -0.59 -12.59
N SER A 245 -6.36 -0.01 -13.40
CA SER A 245 -5.82 1.30 -13.08
C SER A 245 -6.86 2.31 -13.55
N ALA A 246 -7.22 3.19 -12.62
CA ALA A 246 -8.31 4.14 -12.72
C ALA A 246 -8.39 4.85 -14.08
N MET A 247 -9.62 5.08 -14.52
CA MET A 247 -9.95 5.94 -15.64
C MET A 247 -9.15 7.24 -15.64
N GLY A 248 -8.40 7.44 -16.73
CA GLY A 248 -8.46 8.69 -17.49
C GLY A 248 -7.69 9.87 -16.92
N GLN A 249 -6.36 9.80 -17.00
CA GLN A 249 -5.58 10.97 -17.39
C GLN A 249 -4.76 10.62 -18.64
N PRO A 250 -5.07 11.21 -19.82
CA PRO A 250 -4.38 10.88 -21.06
C PRO A 250 -2.97 11.48 -21.08
N GLY A 251 -1.95 10.64 -21.22
CA GLY A 251 -0.60 11.05 -21.63
C GLY A 251 0.52 10.59 -20.71
N GLY A 252 0.93 9.33 -20.83
CA GLY A 252 2.19 8.82 -20.28
C GLY A 252 2.86 7.91 -21.30
N ASN A 253 3.59 8.49 -22.26
CA ASN A 253 4.36 7.70 -23.22
C ASN A 253 5.41 6.89 -22.42
N MET A 254 5.31 5.55 -22.40
CA MET A 254 6.32 4.66 -21.81
C MET A 254 7.66 4.85 -22.54
N THR A 255 8.44 5.83 -22.10
CA THR A 255 9.81 6.06 -22.55
C THR A 255 10.75 5.17 -21.76
N SER A 256 11.60 4.41 -22.46
CA SER A 256 12.68 3.68 -21.81
C SER A 256 13.62 4.67 -21.11
N ALA A 257 14.29 4.27 -20.03
CA ALA A 257 15.25 5.13 -19.32
C ALA A 257 16.33 5.73 -20.26
N ALA A 258 16.65 5.04 -21.37
CA ALA A 258 17.62 5.50 -22.36
C ALA A 258 17.10 6.64 -23.27
N ASP A 259 15.79 6.87 -23.29
CA ASP A 259 15.12 7.87 -24.15
C ASP A 259 14.66 9.11 -23.37
N ILE A 260 14.92 9.18 -22.05
CA ILE A 260 14.56 10.34 -21.23
C ILE A 260 15.45 11.53 -21.58
N THR A 261 14.81 12.65 -21.89
CA THR A 261 15.47 13.93 -22.13
C THR A 261 15.03 14.96 -21.11
N TYR A 262 15.98 15.67 -20.51
CA TYR A 262 15.70 16.72 -19.55
C TYR A 262 15.74 18.09 -20.21
N SER A 263 14.71 18.91 -19.96
CA SER A 263 14.80 20.36 -20.11
C SER A 263 15.14 20.97 -18.75
N ALA A 264 15.94 22.04 -18.74
CA ALA A 264 16.23 22.77 -17.52
C ALA A 264 16.47 24.26 -17.80
N LEU A 265 16.02 25.12 -16.89
CA LEU A 265 16.31 26.56 -16.95
C LEU A 265 17.81 26.80 -16.72
N TYR A 266 18.39 26.09 -15.76
CA TYR A 266 19.84 26.04 -15.53
C TYR A 266 20.31 24.58 -15.52
N GLU A 267 21.31 24.28 -16.34
CA GLU A 267 22.00 22.99 -16.35
C GLU A 267 23.46 23.19 -15.96
N TYR A 268 23.92 22.41 -14.99
CA TYR A 268 25.29 22.42 -14.50
C TYR A 268 25.96 21.06 -14.72
N ASN A 269 27.17 21.09 -15.29
CA ASN A 269 28.01 19.92 -15.58
C ASN A 269 29.45 20.10 -15.08
N ALA A 270 29.62 21.00 -14.11
CA ALA A 270 30.86 21.34 -13.45
C ALA A 270 30.53 22.07 -12.14
N ASP A 271 31.52 22.21 -11.26
CA ASP A 271 31.37 22.88 -9.97
C ASP A 271 30.79 24.30 -10.11
N GLU A 272 29.80 24.63 -9.28
CA GLU A 272 29.12 25.93 -9.29
C GLU A 272 28.56 26.29 -7.90
N THR A 273 28.34 27.59 -7.65
CA THR A 273 27.66 28.04 -6.42
C THR A 273 26.59 29.09 -6.75
N VAL A 274 25.34 28.74 -6.47
CA VAL A 274 24.16 29.62 -6.54
C VAL A 274 23.85 30.10 -5.12
N GLU A 275 24.01 31.39 -4.85
CA GLU A 275 23.87 31.96 -3.51
C GLU A 275 23.05 33.25 -3.52
N GLY A 276 22.02 33.35 -2.67
CA GLY A 276 21.23 34.57 -2.54
C GLY A 276 20.32 34.88 -3.73
N GLU A 277 20.06 33.90 -4.59
CA GLU A 277 19.35 34.10 -5.85
C GLU A 277 17.84 33.84 -5.70
N SER A 278 17.07 34.42 -6.62
CA SER A 278 15.65 34.10 -6.79
C SER A 278 15.44 33.59 -8.22
N ILE A 279 15.15 32.30 -8.35
CA ILE A 279 15.01 31.59 -9.61
C ILE A 279 13.54 31.22 -9.81
N ALA A 280 13.00 31.52 -10.99
CA ALA A 280 11.63 31.15 -11.35
C ALA A 280 11.62 30.38 -12.68
N SER A 281 11.27 29.10 -12.63
CA SER A 281 11.08 28.24 -13.80
C SER A 281 9.60 28.11 -14.14
N THR A 282 9.27 28.29 -15.43
CA THR A 282 7.88 28.26 -15.91
C THR A 282 7.68 27.42 -17.17
N GLY A 283 8.71 26.72 -17.67
CA GLY A 283 8.58 25.84 -18.81
C GLY A 283 7.70 24.62 -18.50
N THR A 284 7.18 23.97 -19.54
CA THR A 284 6.52 22.65 -19.43
C THR A 284 7.58 21.59 -19.12
N ASP A 285 7.37 20.81 -18.07
CA ASP A 285 8.24 19.68 -17.66
C ASP A 285 9.73 20.04 -17.55
N GLU A 286 10.03 21.34 -17.35
CA GLU A 286 11.38 21.87 -17.26
C GLU A 286 11.86 21.87 -15.82
N ASN A 287 13.06 21.36 -15.57
CA ASN A 287 13.68 21.47 -14.26
C ASN A 287 14.13 22.92 -13.98
N ALA A 288 14.00 23.43 -12.75
CA ALA A 288 14.55 24.76 -12.48
C ALA A 288 16.09 24.73 -12.45
N ILE A 289 16.66 23.70 -11.83
CA ILE A 289 18.09 23.38 -11.90
C ILE A 289 18.25 21.88 -12.14
N LEU A 290 19.09 21.54 -13.12
CA LEU A 290 19.58 20.19 -13.39
C LEU A 290 21.09 20.13 -13.17
N VAL A 291 21.54 19.16 -12.38
CA VAL A 291 22.96 18.84 -12.17
C VAL A 291 23.26 17.48 -12.80
N THR A 292 24.18 17.46 -13.77
CA THR A 292 24.60 16.24 -14.47
C THR A 292 26.02 15.79 -14.11
N ASP A 293 26.87 16.70 -13.62
CA ASP A 293 28.23 16.43 -13.14
C ASP A 293 28.73 17.60 -12.27
N GLY A 294 29.81 17.40 -11.52
CA GLY A 294 30.45 18.40 -10.65
C GLY A 294 29.81 18.57 -9.27
N GLU A 295 30.40 19.45 -8.45
CA GLU A 295 29.88 19.82 -7.11
C GLU A 295 29.12 21.16 -7.18
N VAL A 296 27.79 21.11 -7.16
CA VAL A 296 26.91 22.29 -7.25
C VAL A 296 26.31 22.58 -5.89
N THR A 297 26.48 23.81 -5.39
CA THR A 297 25.85 24.27 -4.15
C THR A 297 24.81 25.34 -4.44
N VAL A 298 23.60 25.16 -3.93
CA VAL A 298 22.51 26.13 -3.92
C VAL A 298 22.24 26.52 -2.46
N LYS A 299 22.40 27.80 -2.11
CA LYS A 299 22.20 28.24 -0.73
C LYS A 299 21.59 29.62 -0.60
N ASP A 300 20.93 29.87 0.54
CA ASP A 300 20.32 31.16 0.88
C ASP A 300 19.41 31.72 -0.24
N SER A 301 18.75 30.83 -0.98
CA SER A 301 18.07 31.15 -2.24
C SER A 301 16.58 30.82 -2.18
N THR A 302 15.82 31.37 -3.14
CA THR A 302 14.41 31.01 -3.34
C THR A 302 14.23 30.50 -4.77
N ILE A 303 13.64 29.32 -4.91
CA ILE A 303 13.40 28.71 -6.21
C ILE A 303 11.92 28.38 -6.34
N THR A 304 11.29 28.94 -7.37
CA THR A 304 9.89 28.67 -7.68
C THR A 304 9.78 27.92 -9.00
N ARG A 305 8.90 26.93 -9.04
CA ARG A 305 8.56 26.17 -10.24
C ARG A 305 7.06 26.27 -10.45
N THR A 306 6.59 26.88 -11.54
CA THR A 306 5.14 27.04 -11.78
C THR A 306 4.80 26.72 -13.22
N SER A 307 3.90 25.77 -13.46
CA SER A 307 3.46 25.46 -14.83
C SER A 307 2.14 24.71 -14.85
N ASP A 308 1.13 25.36 -15.42
CA ASP A 308 -0.16 24.74 -15.73
C ASP A 308 -0.06 23.71 -16.87
N ASP A 309 0.96 23.83 -17.72
CA ASP A 309 1.17 22.93 -18.87
C ASP A 309 1.84 21.60 -18.49
N SER A 310 2.41 21.48 -17.28
CA SER A 310 3.08 20.26 -16.85
C SER A 310 2.02 19.29 -16.33
N THR A 311 2.09 18.03 -16.74
CA THR A 311 1.05 17.04 -16.41
C THR A 311 1.49 16.01 -15.37
N GLY A 312 2.79 15.96 -15.05
CA GLY A 312 3.36 14.96 -14.16
C GLY A 312 3.35 13.55 -14.77
N GLY A 313 3.08 12.55 -13.92
CA GLY A 313 3.01 11.13 -14.31
C GLY A 313 4.34 10.38 -14.18
N ASP A 314 4.50 9.34 -14.97
CA ASP A 314 5.63 8.40 -14.87
C ASP A 314 6.97 9.07 -15.11
N ASN A 315 7.07 9.99 -16.08
CA ASN A 315 8.34 10.63 -16.37
C ASN A 315 8.85 11.51 -15.22
N SER A 316 7.94 12.21 -14.54
CA SER A 316 8.29 12.95 -13.34
C SER A 316 8.60 12.02 -12.17
N SER A 317 7.80 10.97 -11.99
CA SER A 317 7.91 10.07 -10.84
C SER A 317 9.17 9.20 -10.93
N PHE A 318 9.47 8.63 -12.09
CA PHE A 318 10.52 7.63 -12.27
C PHE A 318 11.86 8.21 -12.69
N TYR A 319 11.88 9.41 -13.27
CA TYR A 319 13.09 9.99 -13.85
C TYR A 319 13.37 11.43 -13.40
N GLY A 320 12.49 12.04 -12.61
CA GLY A 320 12.66 13.41 -12.10
C GLY A 320 12.39 14.51 -13.12
N VAL A 321 11.76 14.20 -14.26
CA VAL A 321 11.40 15.22 -15.26
C VAL A 321 10.47 16.27 -14.64
N GLY A 322 10.82 17.55 -14.80
CA GLY A 322 10.03 18.67 -14.30
C GLY A 322 10.24 19.02 -12.83
N ALA A 323 11.12 18.32 -12.11
CA ALA A 323 11.46 18.62 -10.73
C ALA A 323 12.04 20.03 -10.56
N THR A 324 11.90 20.62 -9.38
CA THR A 324 12.46 21.94 -9.12
C THR A 324 13.98 21.89 -9.10
N LEU A 325 14.54 20.96 -8.33
CA LEU A 325 15.97 20.66 -8.31
C LEU A 325 16.18 19.17 -8.63
N LEU A 326 16.91 18.87 -9.69
CA LEU A 326 17.25 17.50 -10.09
C LEU A 326 18.78 17.32 -10.16
N THR A 327 19.28 16.22 -9.61
CA THR A 327 20.61 15.69 -9.89
C THR A 327 20.51 14.30 -10.50
N THR A 328 21.12 14.10 -11.67
CA THR A 328 21.24 12.79 -12.35
C THR A 328 22.65 12.24 -12.31
N GLY A 329 23.60 13.08 -11.90
CA GLY A 329 25.00 12.80 -11.69
C GLY A 329 25.66 13.96 -10.93
N GLY A 330 26.90 13.78 -10.48
CA GLY A 330 27.58 14.76 -9.64
C GLY A 330 26.96 14.88 -8.24
N THR A 331 27.16 16.02 -7.59
CA THR A 331 26.65 16.28 -6.24
C THR A 331 25.93 17.62 -6.19
N LEU A 332 24.69 17.61 -5.72
CA LEU A 332 23.88 18.80 -5.44
C LEU A 332 23.79 19.01 -3.92
N THR A 333 24.25 20.16 -3.43
CA THR A 333 24.04 20.60 -2.04
C THR A 333 23.03 21.74 -2.01
N VAL A 334 21.99 21.61 -1.19
CA VAL A 334 20.90 22.58 -1.01
C VAL A 334 20.87 22.97 0.46
N ASP A 335 21.17 24.22 0.80
CA ASP A 335 21.24 24.67 2.20
C ASP A 335 20.52 26.00 2.42
N ASN A 336 19.58 26.04 3.38
CA ASN A 336 18.79 27.24 3.67
C ASN A 336 18.09 27.81 2.41
N VAL A 337 17.41 26.93 1.66
CA VAL A 337 16.69 27.28 0.43
C VAL A 337 15.17 27.20 0.67
N THR A 338 14.43 28.13 0.08
CA THR A 338 12.97 28.04 -0.02
C THR A 338 12.59 27.56 -1.42
N ILE A 339 11.91 26.42 -1.50
CA ILE A 339 11.43 25.80 -2.74
C ILE A 339 9.91 25.84 -2.72
N ASP A 340 9.30 26.39 -3.77
CA ASP A 340 7.84 26.43 -3.95
C ASP A 340 7.49 25.95 -5.36
N SER A 341 6.83 24.80 -5.44
CA SER A 341 6.49 24.13 -6.70
C SER A 341 4.98 24.02 -6.89
N ASP A 342 4.48 24.70 -7.91
CA ASP A 342 3.11 24.67 -8.39
C ASP A 342 3.08 24.20 -9.85
N ALA A 343 3.57 22.97 -10.07
CA ALA A 343 3.56 22.27 -11.35
C ALA A 343 3.36 20.78 -11.09
N ALA A 344 2.46 20.11 -11.84
CA ALA A 344 2.25 18.67 -11.67
C ALA A 344 3.54 17.89 -11.99
N GLY A 345 3.89 16.92 -11.16
CA GLY A 345 5.16 16.20 -11.21
C GLY A 345 6.38 17.01 -10.73
N GLY A 346 6.18 18.26 -10.31
CA GLY A 346 7.24 19.17 -9.92
C GLY A 346 7.76 18.87 -8.51
N ALA A 347 8.54 17.80 -8.36
CA ALA A 347 9.15 17.44 -7.09
C ALA A 347 10.05 18.56 -6.54
N GLY A 348 10.23 18.63 -5.22
CA GLY A 348 11.08 19.66 -4.59
C GLY A 348 12.56 19.45 -4.88
N VAL A 349 13.14 18.37 -4.34
CA VAL A 349 14.51 17.93 -4.64
C VAL A 349 14.51 16.46 -5.04
N TYR A 350 15.13 16.16 -6.18
CA TYR A 350 15.15 14.84 -6.79
C TYR A 350 16.58 14.39 -7.05
N ALA A 351 16.93 13.17 -6.61
CA ALA A 351 18.16 12.48 -6.99
C ALA A 351 17.85 11.22 -7.80
N TYR A 352 18.44 11.13 -8.99
CA TYR A 352 18.24 10.03 -9.93
C TYR A 352 19.58 9.42 -10.37
N GLY A 353 19.61 8.12 -10.65
CA GLY A 353 20.80 7.47 -11.21
C GLY A 353 22.03 7.61 -10.30
N ASP A 354 23.11 8.15 -10.85
CA ASP A 354 24.36 8.38 -10.10
C ASP A 354 24.36 9.71 -9.32
N GLY A 355 23.25 10.45 -9.33
CA GLY A 355 23.11 11.74 -8.65
C GLY A 355 23.08 11.62 -7.13
N VAL A 356 23.79 12.54 -6.45
CA VAL A 356 23.82 12.62 -4.99
C VAL A 356 23.32 14.00 -4.54
N ALA A 357 22.27 14.02 -3.71
CA ALA A 357 21.73 15.25 -3.14
C ALA A 357 21.98 15.33 -1.63
N TYR A 358 22.36 16.52 -1.15
CA TYR A 358 22.38 16.90 0.26
C TYR A 358 21.42 18.07 0.45
N VAL A 359 20.43 17.94 1.34
CA VAL A 359 19.39 18.96 1.55
C VAL A 359 19.31 19.30 3.04
N SER A 360 19.61 20.53 3.41
CA SER A 360 19.60 20.97 4.81
C SER A 360 18.88 22.29 5.03
N ASN A 361 18.27 22.43 6.20
CA ASN A 361 17.69 23.68 6.70
C ASN A 361 16.72 24.36 5.71
N SER A 362 16.09 23.60 4.82
CA SER A 362 15.33 24.13 3.71
C SER A 362 13.82 23.98 3.94
N THR A 363 13.06 24.89 3.33
CA THR A 363 11.59 24.82 3.30
C THR A 363 11.17 24.43 1.90
N ILE A 364 10.43 23.34 1.77
CA ILE A 364 9.98 22.79 0.49
C ILE A 364 8.47 22.68 0.51
N THR A 365 7.80 23.31 -0.45
CA THR A 365 6.35 23.18 -0.64
C THR A 365 6.07 22.73 -2.06
N THR A 366 5.25 21.69 -2.22
CA THR A 366 4.73 21.25 -3.52
C THR A 366 3.21 21.23 -3.52
N GLN A 367 2.59 21.74 -4.58
CA GLN A 367 1.15 22.01 -4.62
C GLN A 367 0.36 20.98 -5.42
N GLN A 368 0.93 20.48 -6.52
CA GLN A 368 0.20 19.72 -7.53
C GLN A 368 0.43 18.20 -7.42
N ASN A 369 -0.42 17.43 -8.09
CA ASN A 369 -0.37 15.96 -8.09
C ASN A 369 1.00 15.42 -8.53
N THR A 370 1.34 14.24 -8.03
CA THR A 370 2.60 13.52 -8.31
C THR A 370 3.88 14.30 -7.96
N SER A 371 3.80 15.30 -7.09
CA SER A 371 4.91 16.20 -6.78
C SER A 371 5.51 15.91 -5.41
N GLY A 372 6.41 14.93 -5.33
CA GLY A 372 7.07 14.55 -4.07
C GLY A 372 7.92 15.67 -3.47
N GLY A 373 8.09 15.66 -2.14
CA GLY A 373 8.89 16.67 -1.43
C GLY A 373 10.39 16.50 -1.66
N ILE A 374 10.98 15.50 -0.99
CA ILE A 374 12.31 14.96 -1.32
C ILE A 374 12.16 13.58 -1.95
N HIS A 375 12.91 13.33 -3.02
CA HIS A 375 12.65 12.20 -3.91
C HIS A 375 13.94 11.51 -4.37
N VAL A 376 13.99 10.18 -4.30
CA VAL A 376 15.00 9.32 -4.97
C VAL A 376 14.35 8.31 -5.93
N ALA A 377 14.98 8.05 -7.08
CA ALA A 377 14.64 6.90 -7.92
C ALA A 377 15.85 6.47 -8.77
N GLY A 378 15.74 5.34 -9.48
CA GLY A 378 16.76 4.85 -10.39
C GLY A 378 18.14 4.63 -9.76
N GLY A 379 18.22 4.41 -8.43
CA GLY A 379 19.47 4.25 -7.70
C GLY A 379 20.06 5.54 -7.09
N GLY A 380 19.36 6.67 -7.21
CA GLY A 380 19.80 7.97 -6.67
C GLY A 380 20.02 7.95 -5.16
N THR A 381 20.88 8.86 -4.67
CA THR A 381 21.19 8.99 -3.24
C THR A 381 20.83 10.36 -2.70
N LEU A 382 20.12 10.43 -1.57
CA LEU A 382 19.74 11.68 -0.93
C LEU A 382 19.99 11.67 0.58
N TYR A 383 20.62 12.73 1.07
CA TYR A 383 20.81 12.99 2.50
C TYR A 383 20.05 14.26 2.89
N ALA A 384 19.22 14.19 3.93
CA ALA A 384 18.42 15.32 4.38
C ALA A 384 18.65 15.61 5.88
N ASN A 385 18.74 16.89 6.25
CA ASN A 385 18.89 17.32 7.64
C ASN A 385 18.02 18.55 7.97
N ASP A 386 17.14 18.44 8.98
CA ASP A 386 16.36 19.56 9.53
C ASP A 386 15.58 20.38 8.47
N ASN A 387 14.90 19.70 7.56
CA ASN A 387 14.05 20.36 6.56
C ASN A 387 12.60 20.49 7.04
N THR A 388 11.87 21.45 6.48
CA THR A 388 10.41 21.54 6.59
C THR A 388 9.82 21.29 5.21
N VAL A 389 9.13 20.17 5.04
CA VAL A 389 8.60 19.73 3.75
C VAL A 389 7.08 19.57 3.86
N GLU A 390 6.36 20.21 2.96
CA GLU A 390 4.90 20.14 2.87
C GLU A 390 4.49 19.83 1.42
N THR A 391 3.67 18.80 1.23
CA THR A 391 3.15 18.41 -0.08
C THR A 391 1.62 18.37 -0.05
N ASN A 392 0.98 18.90 -1.09
CA ASN A 392 -0.47 19.11 -1.11
C ASN A 392 -1.22 18.31 -2.19
N GLY A 393 -0.53 17.88 -3.24
CA GLY A 393 -1.13 17.12 -4.34
C GLY A 393 -1.42 15.67 -3.99
N GLU A 394 -2.25 15.02 -4.81
CA GLU A 394 -2.49 13.57 -4.73
C GLU A 394 -1.24 12.80 -5.15
N SER A 395 -1.06 11.59 -4.60
CA SER A 395 0.12 10.74 -4.85
C SER A 395 1.45 11.49 -4.65
N SER A 396 1.54 12.35 -3.64
CA SER A 396 2.67 13.26 -3.41
C SER A 396 3.18 13.12 -2.00
N ALA A 397 3.89 12.03 -1.70
CA ALA A 397 4.52 11.85 -0.39
C ALA A 397 5.59 12.92 -0.10
N ALA A 398 5.70 13.33 1.16
CA ALA A 398 6.71 14.30 1.58
C ALA A 398 8.13 13.71 1.48
N ILE A 399 8.26 12.44 1.84
CA ILE A 399 9.43 11.61 1.59
C ILE A 399 9.02 10.54 0.59
N ARG A 400 9.61 10.58 -0.61
CA ARG A 400 9.18 9.73 -1.72
C ARG A 400 10.34 8.98 -2.33
N SER A 401 10.06 7.77 -2.79
CA SER A 401 10.93 7.02 -3.68
C SER A 401 10.11 6.31 -4.74
N ASP A 402 10.69 6.09 -5.91
CA ASP A 402 10.02 5.46 -7.04
C ASP A 402 10.96 4.49 -7.78
N ARG A 403 10.45 3.95 -8.90
CA ARG A 403 11.04 2.91 -9.75
C ARG A 403 12.56 2.90 -9.80
N GLY A 404 13.13 1.73 -9.53
CA GLY A 404 14.57 1.49 -9.51
C GLY A 404 15.25 1.86 -8.19
N GLY A 405 14.48 2.24 -7.18
CA GLY A 405 14.90 2.45 -5.81
C GLY A 405 16.00 3.50 -5.64
N GLY A 406 16.82 3.34 -4.61
CA GLY A 406 17.83 4.31 -4.23
C GLY A 406 18.15 4.23 -2.74
N THR A 407 18.80 5.27 -2.22
CA THR A 407 19.10 5.38 -0.80
C THR A 407 18.75 6.75 -0.28
N MET A 408 18.04 6.80 0.85
CA MET A 408 17.76 8.05 1.55
C MET A 408 18.10 7.97 3.03
N VAL A 409 18.79 8.99 3.54
CA VAL A 409 19.05 9.16 4.98
C VAL A 409 18.58 10.52 5.42
N VAL A 410 17.66 10.56 6.38
CA VAL A 410 17.00 11.77 6.89
C VAL A 410 17.24 11.89 8.39
N ASP A 411 17.67 13.06 8.86
CA ASP A 411 17.85 13.36 10.28
C ASP A 411 17.16 14.68 10.65
N GLY A 412 16.21 14.64 11.57
CA GLY A 412 15.44 15.80 11.99
C GLY A 412 14.42 16.28 10.96
N GLY A 413 13.77 17.40 11.27
CA GLY A 413 12.81 18.07 10.38
C GLY A 413 11.36 17.63 10.54
N THR A 414 10.50 18.22 9.70
CA THR A 414 9.06 17.97 9.66
C THR A 414 8.64 17.72 8.21
N TYR A 415 7.95 16.62 7.99
CA TYR A 415 7.53 16.15 6.67
C TYR A 415 6.04 15.89 6.71
N THR A 416 5.27 16.69 5.98
CA THR A 416 3.81 16.64 5.97
C THR A 416 3.28 16.43 4.56
N SER A 417 2.45 15.41 4.37
CA SER A 417 1.70 15.17 3.16
C SER A 417 0.21 15.33 3.42
N ASN A 418 -0.46 16.12 2.58
CA ASN A 418 -1.88 16.46 2.77
C ASN A 418 -2.81 15.76 1.76
N GLY A 419 -2.29 15.35 0.60
CA GLY A 419 -3.10 14.78 -0.48
C GLY A 419 -3.56 13.35 -0.23
N THR A 420 -4.62 12.94 -0.94
CA THR A 420 -5.08 11.55 -0.96
C THR A 420 -3.99 10.64 -1.54
N GLY A 421 -3.88 9.41 -1.02
CA GLY A 421 -2.88 8.43 -1.47
C GLY A 421 -1.44 8.94 -1.35
N SER A 422 -1.20 9.87 -0.42
CA SER A 422 0.11 10.50 -0.21
C SER A 422 0.58 10.19 1.20
N PRO A 423 1.19 9.02 1.44
CA PRO A 423 1.73 8.70 2.74
C PRO A 423 2.83 9.68 3.13
N ALA A 424 3.15 9.76 4.42
CA ALA A 424 4.27 10.60 4.86
C ALA A 424 5.58 10.08 4.25
N VAL A 425 5.69 8.75 4.14
CA VAL A 425 6.77 8.04 3.46
C VAL A 425 6.20 7.03 2.46
N TYR A 426 6.51 7.23 1.18
CA TYR A 426 6.30 6.24 0.12
C TYR A 426 7.64 5.58 -0.23
N CYS A 427 7.76 4.27 0.03
CA CYS A 427 9.03 3.56 0.09
C CYS A 427 9.14 2.44 -0.96
N THR A 428 9.90 2.74 -2.01
CA THR A 428 10.37 1.79 -3.03
C THR A 428 11.92 1.81 -3.09
N ALA A 429 12.56 2.20 -1.98
CA ALA A 429 14.02 2.31 -1.83
C ALA A 429 14.48 1.87 -0.42
N ASP A 430 15.78 2.00 -0.13
CA ASP A 430 16.32 1.88 1.23
C ASP A 430 16.33 3.25 1.92
N ILE A 431 15.47 3.42 2.93
CA ILE A 431 15.26 4.70 3.62
C ILE A 431 15.54 4.54 5.13
N THR A 432 16.36 5.44 5.67
CA THR A 432 16.58 5.58 7.12
C THR A 432 16.21 6.98 7.56
N ILE A 433 15.39 7.10 8.60
CA ILE A 433 14.93 8.38 9.15
C ILE A 433 15.17 8.39 10.66
N SER A 434 15.66 9.50 11.19
CA SER A 434 15.84 9.71 12.62
C SER A 434 15.32 11.07 13.08
N ASN A 435 14.83 11.16 14.32
CA ASN A 435 14.51 12.42 14.99
C ASN A 435 13.50 13.34 14.27
N ALA A 436 12.65 12.79 13.39
CA ALA A 436 11.77 13.55 12.51
C ALA A 436 10.29 13.43 12.89
N THR A 437 9.51 14.47 12.59
CA THR A 437 8.04 14.40 12.61
C THR A 437 7.52 14.12 11.20
N LEU A 438 6.78 13.02 11.05
CA LEU A 438 6.25 12.51 9.79
C LEU A 438 4.73 12.47 9.89
N THR A 439 4.01 13.13 8.97
CA THR A 439 2.54 13.25 9.06
C THR A 439 1.89 13.13 7.69
N ALA A 440 0.98 12.17 7.56
CA ALA A 440 0.00 12.12 6.48
C ALA A 440 -1.37 12.52 7.02
N THR A 441 -1.97 13.59 6.48
CA THR A 441 -3.28 14.07 6.98
C THR A 441 -4.47 13.46 6.24
N GLY A 442 -4.24 12.83 5.09
CA GLY A 442 -5.28 12.26 4.22
C GLY A 442 -4.90 10.91 3.60
N ALA A 443 -3.97 10.17 4.21
CA ALA A 443 -3.49 8.87 3.78
C ALA A 443 -2.91 8.07 4.95
N GLU A 444 -2.55 6.82 4.71
CA GLU A 444 -1.72 6.00 5.57
C GLU A 444 -0.39 6.71 5.90
N ALA A 445 0.22 6.38 7.03
CA ALA A 445 1.49 7.00 7.43
C ALA A 445 2.65 6.53 6.55
N VAL A 446 2.69 5.23 6.24
CA VAL A 446 3.76 4.57 5.49
C VAL A 446 3.18 3.56 4.52
N CYS A 447 3.76 3.54 3.33
CA CYS A 447 3.52 2.53 2.31
C CYS A 447 4.88 2.02 1.80
N ILE A 448 5.13 0.72 1.92
CA ILE A 448 6.35 0.06 1.43
C ILE A 448 5.96 -1.00 0.41
N GLU A 449 6.64 -0.97 -0.73
CA GLU A 449 6.39 -1.92 -1.81
C GLU A 449 7.55 -2.88 -2.01
N GLY A 450 7.27 -4.19 -2.13
CA GLY A 450 8.24 -5.19 -2.55
C GLY A 450 9.56 -5.19 -1.78
N LEU A 451 10.68 -5.44 -2.47
CA LEU A 451 12.02 -5.56 -1.91
C LEU A 451 12.63 -4.20 -1.50
N ASN A 452 12.11 -3.61 -0.42
CA ASN A 452 12.53 -2.28 0.07
C ASN A 452 12.52 -2.19 1.59
N SER A 453 13.22 -1.20 2.15
CA SER A 453 13.40 -1.09 3.60
C SER A 453 13.21 0.33 4.13
N LEU A 454 12.46 0.45 5.23
CA LEU A 454 12.32 1.67 6.01
C LEU A 454 12.75 1.42 7.46
N THR A 455 13.74 2.18 7.92
CA THR A 455 14.17 2.20 9.33
C THR A 455 13.90 3.57 9.94
N LEU A 456 13.16 3.59 11.05
CA LEU A 456 12.84 4.79 11.82
C LEU A 456 13.50 4.73 13.21
N THR A 457 14.05 5.85 13.68
CA THR A 457 14.61 5.95 15.04
C THR A 457 14.20 7.25 15.69
N ASP A 458 13.54 7.19 16.85
CA ASP A 458 13.07 8.36 17.59
C ASP A 458 12.23 9.33 16.72
N CYS A 459 11.38 8.79 15.84
CA CYS A 459 10.48 9.55 14.97
C CYS A 459 9.06 9.63 15.54
N ASP A 460 8.36 10.72 15.26
CA ASP A 460 6.91 10.85 15.51
C ASP A 460 6.16 10.65 14.20
N LEU A 461 5.51 9.51 14.02
CA LEU A 461 4.82 9.11 12.80
C LEU A 461 3.30 9.17 12.98
N THR A 462 2.58 9.88 12.11
CA THR A 462 1.12 9.97 12.14
C THR A 462 0.52 9.73 10.75
N GLY A 463 -0.51 8.88 10.70
CA GLY A 463 -1.35 8.69 9.51
C GLY A 463 -2.83 8.86 9.80
N ASN A 464 -3.57 9.22 8.76
CA ASN A 464 -5.01 9.45 8.79
C ASN A 464 -5.62 9.01 7.46
N ILE A 465 -5.61 7.69 7.23
CA ILE A 465 -6.17 7.12 6.01
C ILE A 465 -7.70 7.37 6.00
N PRO A 466 -8.26 7.90 4.91
CA PRO A 466 -9.71 7.98 4.77
C PRO A 466 -10.29 6.62 4.39
N THR A 467 -11.44 6.27 4.96
CA THR A 467 -12.19 5.10 4.54
C THR A 467 -12.57 5.20 3.06
N SER A 468 -12.30 4.15 2.32
CA SER A 468 -12.54 4.06 0.89
C SER A 468 -13.20 2.73 0.54
N GLU A 469 -14.23 2.75 -0.31
CA GLU A 469 -14.87 1.52 -0.79
C GLU A 469 -13.93 0.65 -1.65
N GLN A 470 -12.83 1.22 -2.16
CA GLN A 470 -11.81 0.46 -2.88
C GLN A 470 -10.98 -0.41 -1.92
N ASN A 471 -10.86 0.02 -0.66
CA ASN A 471 -10.10 -0.66 0.35
C ASN A 471 -10.99 -1.72 1.02
N ASP A 472 -10.45 -2.92 1.18
CA ASP A 472 -11.08 -4.00 1.95
C ASP A 472 -10.90 -3.85 3.47
N CYS A 473 -9.94 -3.03 3.89
CA CYS A 473 -9.76 -2.55 5.27
C CYS A 473 -9.03 -1.20 5.27
N ASP A 474 -9.07 -0.47 6.40
CA ASP A 474 -8.25 0.73 6.58
C ASP A 474 -7.02 0.40 7.44
N TRP A 475 -5.87 1.01 7.14
CA TRP A 475 -4.59 0.75 7.81
C TRP A 475 -3.77 2.03 8.02
N ASN A 476 -2.86 2.02 8.99
CA ASN A 476 -1.90 3.10 9.19
C ASN A 476 -0.56 2.85 8.48
N ILE A 477 -0.09 1.60 8.43
CA ILE A 477 1.18 1.20 7.80
C ILE A 477 0.93 -0.05 6.97
N ILE A 478 1.35 -0.03 5.70
CA ILE A 478 1.21 -1.17 4.78
C ILE A 478 2.54 -1.62 4.15
N LEU A 479 2.77 -2.93 4.14
CA LEU A 479 3.81 -3.62 3.39
C LEU A 479 3.16 -4.57 2.40
N TYR A 480 3.29 -4.30 1.10
CA TYR A 480 2.62 -5.10 0.06
C TYR A 480 3.43 -5.14 -1.24
N GLN A 481 3.05 -6.01 -2.17
CA GLN A 481 3.54 -5.93 -3.54
C GLN A 481 2.43 -5.36 -4.42
N SER A 482 2.70 -4.21 -5.04
CA SER A 482 1.81 -3.63 -6.04
C SER A 482 1.96 -4.32 -7.40
N MET A 483 1.06 -3.96 -8.32
CA MET A 483 1.09 -4.44 -9.72
C MET A 483 1.73 -3.43 -10.69
N SER A 484 2.31 -2.33 -10.20
CA SER A 484 2.88 -1.29 -11.06
C SER A 484 4.21 -1.71 -11.70
N GLY A 485 4.91 -2.68 -11.09
CA GLY A 485 6.26 -3.06 -11.48
C GLY A 485 7.34 -2.05 -11.06
N ASP A 486 7.01 -1.09 -10.19
CA ASP A 486 7.96 -0.08 -9.71
C ASP A 486 8.98 -0.65 -8.73
N SER A 487 8.59 -1.69 -7.99
CA SER A 487 9.43 -2.39 -7.03
C SER A 487 9.64 -3.84 -7.43
N GLU A 488 10.86 -4.33 -7.22
CA GLU A 488 11.17 -5.76 -7.36
C GLU A 488 10.41 -6.57 -6.29
N VAL A 489 9.99 -7.78 -6.65
CA VAL A 489 9.36 -8.70 -5.69
C VAL A 489 10.40 -9.17 -4.67
N GLY A 490 10.07 -9.06 -3.39
CA GLY A 490 10.89 -9.56 -2.30
C GLY A 490 10.44 -9.03 -0.95
N ASN A 491 11.32 -9.17 0.05
CA ASN A 491 11.00 -8.84 1.43
C ASN A 491 10.95 -7.32 1.70
N SER A 492 9.77 -6.82 2.03
CA SER A 492 9.56 -5.46 2.55
C SER A 492 9.93 -5.41 4.03
N THR A 493 10.75 -4.45 4.46
CA THR A 493 11.16 -4.34 5.88
C THR A 493 10.75 -3.01 6.48
N PHE A 494 10.02 -3.05 7.58
CA PHE A 494 9.75 -1.90 8.45
C PHE A 494 10.38 -2.14 9.81
N SER A 495 11.26 -1.23 10.23
CA SER A 495 11.84 -1.25 11.57
C SER A 495 11.67 0.12 12.24
N MET A 496 11.27 0.11 13.51
CA MET A 496 11.17 1.32 14.31
C MET A 496 11.66 1.08 15.73
N THR A 497 12.60 1.93 16.17
CA THR A 497 13.11 1.96 17.55
C THR A 497 12.82 3.32 18.17
N GLY A 498 12.15 3.34 19.32
CA GLY A 498 11.77 4.58 19.99
C GLY A 498 10.72 5.39 19.21
N GLY A 499 10.50 6.62 19.66
CA GLY A 499 9.52 7.53 19.04
C GLY A 499 8.07 7.08 19.24
N SER A 500 7.19 7.55 18.35
CA SER A 500 5.75 7.28 18.44
C SER A 500 5.10 6.98 17.08
N ILE A 501 4.07 6.14 17.08
CA ILE A 501 3.18 5.91 15.94
C ILE A 501 1.76 6.26 16.36
N THR A 502 1.08 7.10 15.57
CA THR A 502 -0.32 7.45 15.76
C THR A 502 -1.14 7.07 14.54
N ALA A 503 -2.12 6.18 14.72
CA ALA A 503 -3.18 5.96 13.74
C ALA A 503 -4.39 6.85 14.09
N LYS A 504 -4.91 7.58 13.11
CA LYS A 504 -6.16 8.34 13.27
C LYS A 504 -7.40 7.57 12.78
N ASN A 505 -7.20 6.53 11.99
CA ASN A 505 -8.25 5.66 11.47
C ASN A 505 -7.67 4.28 11.12
N GLY A 506 -8.49 3.23 11.17
CA GLY A 506 -8.14 1.86 10.77
C GLY A 506 -7.23 1.11 11.73
N GLY A 507 -6.77 -0.07 11.29
CA GLY A 507 -5.80 -0.88 12.02
C GLY A 507 -4.36 -0.36 11.90
N MET A 508 -3.45 -0.90 12.72
CA MET A 508 -2.08 -0.37 12.79
C MET A 508 -1.18 -0.84 11.64
N PHE A 509 -0.98 -2.16 11.52
CA PHE A 509 -0.08 -2.76 10.52
C PHE A 509 -0.84 -3.72 9.61
N TYR A 510 -0.70 -3.56 8.30
CA TYR A 510 -1.25 -4.47 7.30
C TYR A 510 -0.16 -4.97 6.36
N THR A 511 -0.18 -6.26 6.06
CA THR A 511 0.66 -6.84 5.02
C THR A 511 -0.09 -7.87 4.20
N THR A 512 0.14 -7.84 2.89
CA THR A 512 -0.52 -8.71 1.91
C THR A 512 0.36 -8.85 0.66
N ASN A 513 0.24 -9.95 -0.08
CA ASN A 513 0.90 -10.18 -1.37
C ASN A 513 2.43 -10.00 -1.38
N THR A 514 3.12 -10.11 -0.25
CA THR A 514 4.58 -9.90 -0.19
C THR A 514 5.23 -10.69 0.93
N GLU A 515 6.55 -10.88 0.84
CA GLU A 515 7.38 -11.17 2.00
C GLU A 515 7.53 -9.88 2.83
N SER A 516 7.37 -9.97 4.15
CA SER A 516 7.43 -8.82 5.03
C SER A 516 8.15 -9.11 6.34
N THR A 517 8.83 -8.09 6.84
CA THR A 517 9.49 -8.10 8.15
C THR A 517 9.15 -6.83 8.91
N PHE A 518 8.60 -6.99 10.11
CA PHE A 518 8.37 -5.90 11.06
C PHE A 518 9.24 -6.08 12.29
N VAL A 519 9.93 -5.02 12.71
CA VAL A 519 10.68 -4.99 13.97
C VAL A 519 10.33 -3.73 14.75
N LEU A 520 9.72 -3.89 15.93
CA LEU A 520 9.37 -2.79 16.82
C LEU A 520 10.13 -2.91 18.14
N GLU A 521 10.79 -1.82 18.53
CA GLU A 521 11.51 -1.72 19.80
C GLU A 521 11.11 -0.45 20.55
N ASN A 522 10.42 -0.59 21.68
CA ASN A 522 10.09 0.51 22.59
C ASN A 522 9.43 1.72 21.89
N VAL A 523 8.43 1.47 21.05
CA VAL A 523 7.68 2.49 20.30
C VAL A 523 6.38 2.83 21.05
N ASP A 524 6.11 4.12 21.24
CA ASP A 524 4.85 4.57 21.83
C ASP A 524 3.73 4.55 20.76
N ILE A 525 2.74 3.66 20.90
CA ILE A 525 1.66 3.51 19.92
C ILE A 525 0.36 4.16 20.44
N THR A 526 -0.23 5.02 19.60
CA THR A 526 -1.58 5.55 19.79
C THR A 526 -2.50 5.01 18.70
N TYR A 527 -3.49 4.22 19.11
CA TYR A 527 -4.49 3.63 18.23
C TYR A 527 -5.59 4.62 17.86
N ALA A 528 -6.28 4.34 16.75
CA ALA A 528 -7.52 5.02 16.41
C ALA A 528 -8.61 4.71 17.45
N ASP A 529 -9.63 5.58 17.55
CA ASP A 529 -10.77 5.36 18.45
C ASP A 529 -11.50 4.04 18.13
N GLU A 530 -11.55 3.67 16.85
CA GLU A 530 -11.96 2.37 16.34
C GLU A 530 -10.71 1.67 15.79
N ASN A 531 -10.10 0.81 16.60
CA ASN A 531 -8.91 0.03 16.24
C ASN A 531 -9.34 -1.34 15.69
N ASP A 532 -9.32 -1.51 14.37
CA ASP A 532 -9.78 -2.75 13.72
C ASP A 532 -8.86 -3.94 13.99
N PHE A 533 -7.54 -3.70 14.09
CA PHE A 533 -6.52 -4.72 14.34
C PHE A 533 -5.19 -4.07 14.71
N PHE A 534 -4.37 -4.81 15.46
CA PHE A 534 -2.96 -4.47 15.61
C PHE A 534 -2.18 -4.85 14.34
N LEU A 535 -2.30 -6.11 13.91
CA LEU A 535 -1.59 -6.63 12.76
C LEU A 535 -2.53 -7.49 11.91
N LYS A 536 -2.58 -7.26 10.61
CA LYS A 536 -3.30 -8.09 9.65
C LYS A 536 -2.31 -8.68 8.64
N VAL A 537 -2.26 -10.01 8.57
CA VAL A 537 -1.37 -10.82 7.71
C VAL A 537 -2.24 -11.75 6.88
N THR A 538 -2.83 -11.22 5.82
CA THR A 538 -3.84 -11.94 5.03
C THR A 538 -3.63 -11.73 3.54
N GLY A 539 -4.30 -12.55 2.72
CA GLY A 539 -4.65 -12.15 1.38
C GLY A 539 -5.54 -10.92 1.37
N ASN A 540 -5.87 -10.46 0.17
CA ASN A 540 -6.72 -9.29 -0.02
C ASN A 540 -7.76 -9.51 -1.13
N ALA A 541 -8.87 -8.79 -1.01
CA ALA A 541 -9.89 -8.65 -2.05
C ALA A 541 -9.98 -7.18 -2.49
N ASN A 542 -8.88 -6.44 -2.32
CA ASN A 542 -8.81 -5.01 -2.54
C ASN A 542 -9.10 -4.69 -4.02
N GLN A 543 -9.92 -3.66 -4.27
CA GLN A 543 -10.33 -3.32 -5.64
C GLN A 543 -9.18 -2.78 -6.49
N ARG A 544 -8.06 -2.39 -5.86
CA ARG A 544 -6.81 -2.01 -6.52
C ARG A 544 -6.05 -3.20 -7.10
N GLY A 545 -6.44 -4.43 -6.77
CA GLY A 545 -5.94 -5.65 -7.42
C GLY A 545 -4.50 -5.99 -7.05
N TRP A 546 -4.16 -6.03 -5.76
CA TRP A 546 -2.82 -6.39 -5.29
C TRP A 546 -2.62 -7.90 -5.30
N GLY A 547 -2.32 -8.43 -6.48
CA GLY A 547 -2.18 -9.86 -6.75
C GLY A 547 -3.51 -10.56 -7.07
N THR A 548 -3.45 -11.87 -7.18
CA THR A 548 -4.63 -12.72 -7.45
C THR A 548 -5.36 -13.01 -6.15
N SER A 549 -6.60 -12.56 -6.03
CA SER A 549 -7.42 -12.82 -4.84
C SER A 549 -7.55 -14.33 -4.57
N GLY A 550 -7.30 -14.75 -3.33
CA GLY A 550 -7.21 -16.15 -2.93
C GLY A 550 -5.84 -16.79 -3.12
N GLU A 551 -4.87 -16.08 -3.70
CA GLU A 551 -3.48 -16.54 -3.88
C GLU A 551 -2.44 -15.46 -3.49
N ASN A 552 -2.89 -14.36 -2.89
CA ASN A 552 -2.11 -13.15 -2.60
C ASN A 552 -1.81 -12.99 -1.10
N GLY A 553 -1.59 -14.08 -0.39
CA GLY A 553 -1.24 -14.06 1.03
C GLY A 553 0.13 -13.42 1.30
N ALA A 554 0.35 -13.00 2.54
CA ALA A 554 1.62 -12.45 3.00
C ALA A 554 2.54 -13.54 3.58
N GLN A 555 3.84 -13.28 3.59
CA GLN A 555 4.83 -14.08 4.31
C GLN A 555 5.55 -13.17 5.32
N CYS A 556 5.03 -13.13 6.55
CA CYS A 556 5.39 -12.13 7.55
C CYS A 556 6.23 -12.69 8.69
N SER A 557 7.31 -11.98 9.02
CA SER A 557 8.00 -12.11 10.29
C SER A 557 7.79 -10.84 11.12
N PHE A 558 7.40 -10.99 12.38
CA PHE A 558 7.17 -9.87 13.29
C PHE A 558 7.96 -10.06 14.59
N THR A 559 8.81 -9.09 14.94
CA THR A 559 9.57 -9.11 16.19
C THR A 559 9.22 -7.90 17.06
N ALA A 560 8.70 -8.18 18.26
CA ALA A 560 8.44 -7.22 19.32
C ALA A 560 9.54 -7.27 20.38
N ILE A 561 10.13 -6.11 20.70
CA ILE A 561 11.22 -5.96 21.68
C ILE A 561 10.83 -4.87 22.67
N ASN A 562 10.57 -5.23 23.93
CA ASN A 562 10.07 -4.27 24.94
C ASN A 562 8.90 -3.41 24.39
N GLN A 563 7.95 -4.05 23.71
CA GLN A 563 6.90 -3.38 22.96
C GLN A 563 5.53 -3.64 23.59
N GLU A 564 4.79 -2.57 23.88
CA GLU A 564 3.36 -2.64 24.24
C GLU A 564 2.52 -2.61 22.96
N MET A 565 1.57 -3.54 22.84
CA MET A 565 0.74 -3.76 21.65
C MET A 565 -0.72 -4.03 22.07
N GLU A 566 -1.66 -3.38 21.39
CA GLU A 566 -3.11 -3.53 21.59
C GLU A 566 -3.83 -3.72 20.25
N GLY A 567 -4.79 -4.65 20.23
CA GLY A 567 -5.58 -5.02 19.07
C GLY A 567 -5.32 -6.46 18.62
N ASP A 568 -6.23 -6.97 17.79
CA ASP A 568 -6.17 -8.34 17.33
C ASP A 568 -5.07 -8.55 16.26
N ILE A 569 -4.56 -9.78 16.21
CA ILE A 569 -3.70 -10.29 15.15
C ILE A 569 -4.59 -11.11 14.22
N ILE A 570 -4.77 -10.66 12.98
CA ILE A 570 -5.60 -11.34 11.99
C ILE A 570 -4.69 -12.04 10.98
N TRP A 571 -4.94 -13.31 10.71
CA TRP A 571 -4.20 -14.09 9.71
C TRP A 571 -5.14 -15.01 8.93
N ASP A 572 -4.66 -15.52 7.79
CA ASP A 572 -5.40 -16.51 6.98
C ASP A 572 -4.49 -17.64 6.47
N THR A 573 -5.11 -18.72 5.99
CA THR A 573 -4.40 -19.93 5.56
C THR A 573 -3.69 -19.80 4.22
N ILE A 574 -3.77 -18.67 3.51
CA ILE A 574 -2.89 -18.41 2.36
C ILE A 574 -1.66 -17.58 2.75
N SER A 575 -1.58 -17.15 4.01
CA SER A 575 -0.48 -16.36 4.56
C SER A 575 0.34 -17.14 5.60
N THR A 576 1.55 -16.65 5.87
CA THR A 576 2.41 -17.19 6.92
C THR A 576 2.82 -16.08 7.88
N LEU A 577 2.78 -16.36 9.18
CA LEU A 577 3.17 -15.46 10.26
C LEU A 577 4.08 -16.17 11.24
N ASP A 578 5.28 -15.65 11.43
CA ASP A 578 6.18 -15.98 12.53
C ASP A 578 6.34 -14.74 13.44
N MET A 579 5.68 -14.76 14.60
CA MET A 579 5.72 -13.67 15.59
C MET A 579 6.56 -14.03 16.82
N GLU A 580 7.47 -13.13 17.20
CA GLU A 580 8.32 -13.24 18.39
C GLU A 580 8.10 -12.07 19.35
N MET A 581 7.87 -12.39 20.63
CA MET A 581 7.75 -11.41 21.72
C MET A 581 8.92 -11.56 22.68
N THR A 582 9.72 -10.50 22.80
CA THR A 582 10.95 -10.49 23.59
C THR A 582 11.06 -9.27 24.50
N ASP A 583 11.95 -9.36 25.49
CA ASP A 583 12.40 -8.24 26.32
C ASP A 583 11.25 -7.48 27.01
N GLY A 584 10.26 -8.21 27.54
CA GLY A 584 9.16 -7.64 28.30
C GLY A 584 8.00 -7.14 27.46
N SER A 585 7.90 -7.55 26.19
CA SER A 585 6.80 -7.18 25.31
C SER A 585 5.45 -7.65 25.83
N VAL A 586 4.41 -6.85 25.58
CA VAL A 586 3.04 -7.13 26.00
C VAL A 586 2.10 -7.02 24.81
N LEU A 587 1.35 -8.09 24.53
CA LEU A 587 0.25 -8.07 23.56
C LEU A 587 -1.08 -8.13 24.33
N THR A 588 -2.00 -7.21 24.04
CA THR A 588 -3.40 -7.25 24.48
C THR A 588 -4.30 -7.42 23.25
N GLY A 589 -4.78 -8.64 23.01
CA GLY A 589 -5.48 -8.98 21.77
C GLY A 589 -5.74 -10.48 21.64
N ALA A 590 -6.37 -10.88 20.53
CA ALA A 590 -6.58 -12.27 20.13
C ALA A 590 -5.91 -12.58 18.78
N PHE A 591 -5.68 -13.86 18.50
CA PHE A 591 -5.28 -14.34 17.17
C PHE A 591 -6.50 -14.86 16.41
N ILE A 592 -6.90 -14.18 15.35
CA ILE A 592 -8.10 -14.46 14.58
C ILE A 592 -7.70 -15.08 13.24
N ASP A 593 -8.20 -16.30 13.00
CA ASP A 593 -8.15 -17.00 11.71
C ASP A 593 -9.33 -16.53 10.85
N ASP A 594 -9.05 -15.66 9.87
CA ASP A 594 -10.02 -15.00 8.99
C ASP A 594 -9.82 -15.41 7.52
N GLU A 595 -10.53 -16.47 7.14
CA GLU A 595 -10.50 -17.05 5.80
C GLU A 595 -11.25 -16.24 4.72
N SER A 596 -11.74 -15.03 5.02
CA SER A 596 -12.57 -14.26 4.09
C SER A 596 -11.86 -13.90 2.77
N ALA A 597 -10.53 -13.74 2.80
CA ALA A 597 -9.70 -13.48 1.62
C ALA A 597 -8.96 -14.71 1.07
N ALA A 598 -9.05 -15.86 1.75
CA ALA A 598 -8.27 -17.06 1.44
C ALA A 598 -8.86 -17.92 0.31
N GLY A 599 -10.05 -17.58 -0.20
CA GLY A 599 -10.71 -18.31 -1.28
C GLY A 599 -11.05 -19.76 -0.88
N ASN A 600 -10.28 -20.74 -1.37
CA ASN A 600 -10.47 -22.16 -1.03
C ASN A 600 -9.64 -22.59 0.19
N GLY A 601 -8.96 -21.65 0.85
CA GLY A 601 -7.97 -21.90 1.89
C GLY A 601 -6.62 -22.33 1.32
N GLY A 602 -5.59 -22.32 2.17
CA GLY A 602 -4.22 -22.72 1.83
C GLY A 602 -3.54 -23.52 2.95
N ASP A 603 -2.22 -23.64 2.83
CA ASP A 603 -1.35 -24.38 3.77
C ASP A 603 -0.49 -23.44 4.65
N GLY A 604 -0.92 -22.19 4.78
CA GLY A 604 -0.34 -21.14 5.61
C GLY A 604 -0.41 -21.43 7.11
N TYR A 605 0.20 -20.56 7.91
CA TYR A 605 0.31 -20.77 9.35
C TYR A 605 0.45 -19.47 10.14
N ALA A 606 0.12 -19.52 11.44
CA ALA A 606 0.50 -18.50 12.41
C ALA A 606 1.21 -19.14 13.61
N ASN A 607 2.44 -18.69 13.86
CA ASN A 607 3.28 -19.14 14.95
C ASN A 607 3.55 -17.98 15.92
N LEU A 608 3.45 -18.26 17.22
CA LEU A 608 3.79 -17.30 18.26
C LEU A 608 4.84 -17.88 19.21
N THR A 609 5.92 -17.14 19.41
CA THR A 609 6.93 -17.41 20.44
C THR A 609 6.94 -16.29 21.47
N ILE A 610 6.72 -16.64 22.75
CA ILE A 610 6.73 -15.71 23.88
C ILE A 610 7.93 -16.03 24.77
N ASP A 611 8.82 -15.06 24.96
CA ASP A 611 9.94 -15.21 25.88
C ASP A 611 9.50 -15.17 27.35
N SER A 612 10.41 -15.51 28.26
CA SER A 612 10.09 -15.60 29.70
C SER A 612 9.76 -14.29 30.39
N SER A 613 10.03 -13.16 29.74
CA SER A 613 9.78 -11.82 30.28
C SER A 613 8.49 -11.19 29.74
N SER A 614 7.99 -11.72 28.62
CA SER A 614 6.86 -11.17 27.86
C SER A 614 5.52 -11.74 28.33
N LYS A 615 4.45 -11.03 27.96
CA LYS A 615 3.08 -11.33 28.40
C LYS A 615 2.07 -11.19 27.27
N TRP A 616 1.16 -12.15 27.16
CA TRP A 616 -0.03 -12.05 26.34
C TRP A 616 -1.28 -11.93 27.23
N ILE A 617 -2.02 -10.84 27.07
CA ILE A 617 -3.34 -10.58 27.64
C ILE A 617 -4.38 -10.91 26.57
N VAL A 618 -5.04 -12.04 26.73
CA VAL A 618 -5.99 -12.59 25.76
C VAL A 618 -7.35 -11.94 25.92
N THR A 619 -7.88 -11.37 24.85
CA THR A 619 -9.16 -10.66 24.82
C THR A 619 -10.29 -11.47 24.15
N GLY A 620 -9.97 -12.60 23.54
CA GLY A 620 -10.91 -13.45 22.81
C GLY A 620 -10.36 -14.84 22.53
N ASP A 621 -11.24 -15.73 22.06
CA ASP A 621 -10.80 -17.04 21.56
C ASP A 621 -9.79 -16.86 20.44
N SER A 622 -8.72 -17.66 20.46
CA SER A 622 -7.57 -17.48 19.58
C SER A 622 -7.23 -18.77 18.85
N VAL A 623 -6.80 -18.68 17.59
CA VAL A 623 -6.39 -19.81 16.76
C VAL A 623 -4.98 -19.57 16.21
N LEU A 624 -4.10 -20.52 16.48
CA LEU A 624 -2.70 -20.51 16.07
C LEU A 624 -2.33 -21.88 15.49
N THR A 625 -1.32 -21.93 14.64
CA THR A 625 -0.70 -23.19 14.22
C THR A 625 0.20 -23.71 15.34
N SER A 626 1.16 -22.90 15.80
CA SER A 626 2.04 -23.27 16.91
C SER A 626 2.17 -22.16 17.95
N LEU A 627 2.30 -22.57 19.21
CA LEU A 627 2.57 -21.68 20.34
C LEU A 627 3.73 -22.21 21.17
N THR A 628 4.81 -21.44 21.25
CA THR A 628 5.92 -21.66 22.19
C THR A 628 5.83 -20.62 23.30
N ASN A 629 5.43 -21.03 24.50
CA ASN A 629 5.22 -20.11 25.61
C ASN A 629 6.20 -20.33 26.76
N ASN A 630 7.18 -19.42 26.90
CA ASN A 630 8.02 -19.32 28.10
C ASN A 630 7.52 -18.22 29.06
N GLY A 631 6.60 -17.36 28.60
CA GLY A 631 6.12 -16.17 29.28
C GLY A 631 4.81 -16.38 30.04
N THR A 632 4.04 -15.30 30.16
CA THR A 632 2.74 -15.30 30.87
C THR A 632 1.57 -15.12 29.91
N ILE A 633 0.57 -15.99 29.99
CA ILE A 633 -0.69 -15.89 29.25
C ILE A 633 -1.85 -15.84 30.24
N VAL A 634 -2.63 -14.76 30.20
CA VAL A 634 -3.81 -14.52 31.05
C VAL A 634 -4.85 -13.71 30.28
N ASP A 635 -6.09 -13.65 30.77
CA ASP A 635 -7.06 -12.64 30.30
C ASP A 635 -6.89 -11.29 31.04
N GLU A 636 -7.75 -10.33 30.71
CA GLU A 636 -7.77 -8.98 31.31
C GLU A 636 -8.00 -8.99 32.83
N ASP A 637 -8.73 -9.99 33.34
CA ASP A 637 -8.98 -10.19 34.77
C ASP A 637 -7.81 -10.91 35.48
N GLY A 638 -6.81 -11.36 34.72
CA GLY A 638 -5.65 -12.09 35.21
C GLY A 638 -5.87 -13.59 35.40
N ASN A 639 -6.96 -14.15 34.85
CA ASN A 639 -7.20 -15.59 34.88
C ASN A 639 -6.35 -16.29 33.84
N THR A 640 -5.85 -17.48 34.16
CA THR A 640 -5.16 -18.33 33.19
C THR A 640 -6.11 -18.73 32.07
N VAL A 641 -5.65 -18.64 30.82
CA VAL A 641 -6.38 -19.01 29.62
C VAL A 641 -6.12 -20.46 29.28
N SER A 642 -7.16 -21.19 28.87
CA SER A 642 -7.00 -22.60 28.48
C SER A 642 -6.29 -22.71 27.13
N ILE A 643 -5.36 -23.66 27.02
CA ILE A 643 -4.65 -23.97 25.76
C ILE A 643 -5.01 -25.39 25.36
N VAL A 644 -5.64 -25.53 24.19
CA VAL A 644 -6.23 -26.77 23.72
C VAL A 644 -5.74 -27.09 22.32
N GLY A 645 -5.35 -28.34 22.10
CA GLY A 645 -4.99 -28.87 20.80
C GLY A 645 -6.18 -28.95 19.86
N THR A 646 -5.96 -28.82 18.55
CA THR A 646 -6.96 -29.13 17.52
C THR A 646 -7.48 -30.57 17.59
N ASP A 647 -6.74 -31.48 18.25
CA ASP A 647 -7.12 -32.86 18.55
C ASP A 647 -7.94 -33.02 19.86
N GLY A 648 -8.20 -31.92 20.57
CA GLY A 648 -8.89 -31.89 21.87
C GLY A 648 -7.99 -32.12 23.09
N THR A 649 -6.68 -32.27 22.92
CA THR A 649 -5.74 -32.37 24.05
C THR A 649 -5.68 -31.05 24.81
N VAL A 650 -6.00 -31.06 26.11
CA VAL A 650 -5.84 -29.87 26.96
C VAL A 650 -4.38 -29.81 27.44
N TYR A 651 -3.62 -28.84 26.93
CA TYR A 651 -2.24 -28.61 27.34
C TYR A 651 -2.16 -27.78 28.63
N VAL A 652 -3.01 -26.75 28.73
CA VAL A 652 -3.16 -25.90 29.92
C VAL A 652 -4.63 -25.77 30.23
N GLU A 653 -5.02 -26.13 31.46
CA GLU A 653 -6.37 -25.90 31.98
C GLU A 653 -6.42 -24.51 32.65
N GLY A 654 -7.22 -23.62 32.08
CA GLY A 654 -7.42 -22.25 32.57
C GLY A 654 -8.75 -22.04 33.28
N THR A 655 -8.92 -20.85 33.86
CA THR A 655 -10.21 -20.39 34.45
C THR A 655 -10.82 -19.22 33.69
N SER A 656 -10.14 -18.70 32.67
CA SER A 656 -10.70 -17.72 31.73
C SER A 656 -11.87 -18.31 30.95
N SER A 657 -12.73 -17.44 30.42
CA SER A 657 -13.74 -17.82 29.43
C SER A 657 -13.17 -18.06 28.03
N TYR A 658 -11.95 -17.59 27.76
CA TYR A 658 -11.31 -17.72 26.44
C TYR A 658 -10.50 -19.01 26.32
N THR A 659 -10.34 -19.47 25.09
CA THR A 659 -9.52 -20.62 24.73
C THR A 659 -8.55 -20.27 23.60
N ILE A 660 -7.29 -20.69 23.74
CA ILE A 660 -6.31 -20.71 22.66
C ILE A 660 -6.31 -22.11 22.06
N THR A 661 -6.58 -22.20 20.76
CA THR A 661 -6.54 -23.44 19.99
C THR A 661 -5.26 -23.50 19.16
N VAL A 662 -4.51 -24.59 19.30
CA VAL A 662 -3.21 -24.78 18.63
C VAL A 662 -3.09 -26.17 17.98
N SER A 663 -2.30 -26.29 16.92
CA SER A 663 -1.90 -27.62 16.42
C SER A 663 -0.69 -28.15 17.18
N GLU A 664 0.26 -27.27 17.53
CA GLU A 664 1.46 -27.60 18.28
C GLU A 664 1.65 -26.65 19.48
N TYR A 665 2.07 -27.22 20.61
CA TYR A 665 2.34 -26.47 21.84
C TYR A 665 3.68 -26.90 22.45
N ALA A 666 4.46 -25.91 22.89
CA ALA A 666 5.69 -26.09 23.65
C ALA A 666 5.79 -25.10 24.81
N ASP A 667 6.35 -25.55 25.95
CA ASP A 667 6.53 -24.79 27.19
C ASP A 667 7.99 -24.77 27.70
#